data_AF-A0A3C0BQX7-F1
#
_entry.id   AF-A0A3C0BQX7-F1
#
_cell.length_a   1.000
_cell.length_b   1.000
_cell.length_c   1.000
_cell.angle_alpha   90.00
_cell.angle_beta   90.00
_cell.angle_gamma   90.00
#
_symmetry.space_group_name_H-M   'P 1'
#
loop_
_entity.id
_entity.type
_entity.pdbx_description
1 polymer ?
#
loop_
_entity_poly.entity_id
_entity_poly.type
_entity_poly.pdbx_seq_one_letter_code
_entity_poly.pdbx_strand_id
1 'polypeptide(L)'
;FDTIYAEGQRRYVESLSAYARQFLDMMQKPNVDHIEGLSPAISIEQKTTSRNPRSTVGTVTEIYDYMRLLWARVGIPYSPATGLPIESQTVSQMVDRVLALPEGTRLYLLAPIARGRKGEYRKDFAELLKKGFQRVKVDGKFHEIAEVPALDKNVKHDIDVVVDRVVVRPDMSARLADSFETALQLADGIVIAEFADPPSRGDENERIIFSAKFACPVSGFTIEEIEPRLFSFNNPYGACPACDGLGTELFFEPDLVVPDENLSLARGAIAPWARTSATSPYYQQTLEALARAYRQPMSKPWKSLPEDFRKVVLYGSGEDEITFTYDDGVRHYSTTKPFEGVINNIERRWRETESAWVTEELSRYQSDQFCEACKGYRLKPQALAVKIAGLHIGQVTEMSIRQAGAWFEALPEALTTKQNEIAARILKEIRERLAFLNDVGLDYLTLARASGTLSGGESQRIRLASQIGSGLTGVLYVLDEPSIGLHQRDNARLLETLKSLRDMGNSVLVVEHDEEAILTADHVVDMGPGAGVHGGEVVAEGTPEEVMANPESLTGQYLTGFRQIPMPKARRKPTRGRRLSVIGARANNLKTITVDIPLGLFTAVTGVSGGGKSTFLVETLYRAVARKLNGAREIPGEHAAIEGLEQLDKVIDIDQSPIGRTPRSNPATYTGAFTPIREWFAELPEAKTRGYKPGRFSFNVKGGRC
;
A
#
# COMPACT_ATOMS: atom_id res chain seq x y z
N PHE A 1 -18.12 23.30 15.49
CA PHE A 1 -16.94 22.47 15.18
C PHE A 1 -15.69 23.33 14.97
N ASP A 2 -15.55 23.99 13.81
CA ASP A 2 -14.30 24.68 13.40
C ASP A 2 -13.80 25.72 14.40
N THR A 3 -14.71 26.50 15.00
CA THR A 3 -14.39 27.54 15.98
C THR A 3 -13.63 27.00 17.20
N ILE A 4 -14.17 25.95 17.82
CA ILE A 4 -13.61 25.36 19.06
C ILE A 4 -12.26 24.69 18.76
N TYR A 5 -12.19 23.94 17.66
CA TYR A 5 -10.96 23.28 17.24
C TYR A 5 -9.85 24.30 16.91
N ALA A 6 -10.16 25.31 16.09
CA ALA A 6 -9.19 26.32 15.69
C ALA A 6 -8.65 27.11 16.89
N GLU A 7 -9.51 27.45 17.86
CA GLU A 7 -9.08 28.16 19.06
C GLU A 7 -8.24 27.28 20.00
N GLY A 8 -8.57 26.00 20.15
CA GLY A 8 -7.77 25.05 20.92
C GLY A 8 -6.41 24.76 20.31
N GLN A 9 -6.36 24.59 18.99
CA GLN A 9 -5.12 24.43 18.27
C GLN A 9 -4.26 25.71 18.36
N ARG A 10 -4.85 26.89 18.21
CA ARG A 10 -4.14 28.18 18.33
C ARG A 10 -3.49 28.33 19.71
N ARG A 11 -4.23 28.10 20.80
CA ARG A 11 -3.70 28.18 22.18
C ARG A 11 -2.55 27.21 22.41
N TYR A 12 -2.65 25.99 21.88
CA TYR A 12 -1.57 25.03 21.93
C TYR A 12 -0.33 25.52 21.18
N VAL A 13 -0.49 26.04 19.95
CA VAL A 13 0.62 26.60 19.16
C VAL A 13 1.26 27.82 19.85
N GLU A 14 0.47 28.64 20.55
CA GLU A 14 0.98 29.78 21.32
C GLU A 14 1.85 29.35 22.52
N SER A 15 1.60 28.16 23.07
CA SER A 15 2.44 27.57 24.12
C SER A 15 3.79 27.04 23.59
N LEU A 16 3.93 26.82 22.28
CA LEU A 16 5.19 26.35 21.69
C LEU A 16 6.27 27.44 21.70
N SER A 17 7.51 27.00 21.50
CA SER A 17 8.67 27.88 21.47
C SER A 17 8.52 28.98 20.40
N ALA A 18 9.13 30.14 20.65
CA ALA A 18 9.09 31.27 19.72
C ALA A 18 9.61 30.91 18.31
N TYR A 19 10.55 29.95 18.21
CA TYR A 19 11.04 29.40 16.95
C TYR A 19 9.97 28.56 16.24
N ALA A 20 9.30 27.63 16.93
CA ALA A 20 8.26 26.78 16.32
C ALA A 20 7.07 27.62 15.79
N ARG A 21 6.75 28.72 16.48
CA ARG A 21 5.72 29.69 16.03
C ARG A 21 6.05 30.37 14.70
N GLN A 22 7.32 30.47 14.31
CA GLN A 22 7.71 31.08 13.02
C GLN A 22 7.41 30.17 11.81
N PHE A 23 7.31 28.85 12.02
CA PHE A 23 7.08 27.86 10.96
C PHE A 23 5.64 27.37 10.88
N LEU A 24 4.82 27.71 11.87
CA LEU A 24 3.41 27.35 11.90
C LEU A 24 2.60 28.53 11.35
N ASP A 25 1.82 28.25 10.31
CA ASP A 25 0.89 29.22 9.76
C ASP A 25 -0.05 29.68 10.88
N MET A 26 -0.06 30.97 11.17
CA MET A 26 -0.99 31.52 12.15
C MET A 26 -2.40 31.37 11.59
N MET A 27 -3.16 30.42 12.12
CA MET A 27 -4.58 30.29 11.82
C MET A 27 -5.27 31.64 12.12
N GLN A 28 -6.17 32.06 11.23
CA GLN A 28 -7.00 33.22 11.51
C GLN A 28 -7.73 32.99 12.84
N LYS A 29 -7.66 34.00 13.73
CA LYS A 29 -8.38 33.95 15.00
C LYS A 29 -9.87 33.74 14.71
N PRO A 30 -10.50 32.71 15.28
CA PRO A 30 -11.94 32.53 15.13
C PRO A 30 -12.68 33.76 15.64
N ASN A 31 -13.82 34.07 15.03
CA ASN A 31 -14.63 35.21 15.43
C ASN A 31 -15.43 34.87 16.71
N VAL A 32 -14.79 35.03 17.86
CA VAL A 32 -15.37 34.82 19.19
C VAL A 32 -14.98 35.97 20.11
N ASP A 33 -15.90 36.41 20.97
CA ASP A 33 -15.60 37.47 21.95
C ASP A 33 -14.66 36.95 23.03
N HIS A 34 -15.01 35.80 23.63
CA HIS A 34 -14.26 35.20 24.72
C HIS A 34 -14.55 33.70 24.86
N ILE A 35 -13.55 32.92 25.27
CA ILE A 35 -13.70 31.49 25.56
C ILE A 35 -12.66 31.05 26.60
N GLU A 36 -13.08 30.35 27.63
CA GLU A 36 -12.23 29.90 28.74
C GLU A 36 -12.35 28.39 28.95
N GLY A 37 -11.44 27.82 29.76
CA GLY A 37 -11.46 26.39 30.09
C GLY A 37 -11.10 25.44 28.94
N LEU A 38 -10.48 25.96 27.88
CA LEU A 38 -10.24 25.19 26.66
C LEU A 38 -8.93 24.39 26.74
N SER A 39 -9.04 23.07 26.71
CA SER A 39 -7.92 22.14 26.58
C SER A 39 -7.30 22.16 25.18
N PRO A 40 -6.06 21.68 25.00
CA PRO A 40 -5.52 21.38 23.67
C PRO A 40 -6.48 20.51 22.88
N ALA A 41 -6.84 20.95 21.67
CA ALA A 41 -7.88 20.32 20.87
C ALA A 41 -7.29 19.44 19.76
N ILE A 42 -7.87 18.26 19.54
CA ILE A 42 -7.55 17.35 18.44
C ILE A 42 -8.82 17.09 17.63
N SER A 43 -8.84 17.46 16.35
CA SER A 43 -9.95 17.13 15.46
C SER A 43 -9.79 15.75 14.83
N ILE A 44 -10.88 15.00 14.74
CA ILE A 44 -10.98 13.72 14.05
C ILE A 44 -12.08 13.83 12.97
N GLU A 45 -11.69 14.41 11.84
CA GLU A 45 -12.54 14.67 10.67
C GLU A 45 -12.41 13.57 9.61
N GLN A 46 -13.36 13.54 8.68
CA GLN A 46 -13.34 12.68 7.49
C GLN A 46 -12.39 13.13 6.38
N LYS A 47 -11.54 14.12 6.63
CA LYS A 47 -10.54 14.55 5.64
C LYS A 47 -9.72 13.35 5.21
N THR A 48 -9.81 13.01 3.92
CA THR A 48 -9.15 11.84 3.38
C THR A 48 -7.68 11.84 3.75
N THR A 49 -7.23 10.77 4.38
CA THR A 49 -5.81 10.51 4.65
C THR A 49 -5.02 10.72 3.37
N SER A 50 -3.81 11.28 3.51
CA SER A 50 -2.89 11.53 2.40
C SER A 50 -2.86 10.31 1.45
N ARG A 51 -3.09 10.53 0.16
CA ARG A 51 -3.03 9.50 -0.90
C ARG A 51 -1.58 9.12 -1.24
N ASN A 52 -0.71 9.05 -0.24
CA ASN A 52 0.65 8.60 -0.42
C ASN A 52 0.63 7.08 -0.67
N PRO A 53 1.10 6.59 -1.83
CA PRO A 53 1.07 5.16 -2.16
C PRO A 53 1.92 4.31 -1.18
N ARG A 54 2.88 4.94 -0.49
CA ARG A 54 3.71 4.28 0.52
C ARG A 54 3.05 4.16 1.88
N SER A 55 1.94 4.84 2.14
CA SER A 55 1.26 4.79 3.44
C SER A 55 0.28 3.61 3.50
N THR A 56 0.35 2.83 4.58
CA THR A 56 -0.53 1.70 4.86
C THR A 56 -1.24 1.86 6.21
N VAL A 57 -2.23 1.02 6.50
CA VAL A 57 -2.85 0.95 7.84
C VAL A 57 -1.80 0.75 8.92
N GLY A 58 -0.83 -0.14 8.71
CA GLY A 58 0.25 -0.41 9.66
C GLY A 58 1.16 0.79 9.91
N THR A 59 1.42 1.64 8.92
CA THR A 59 2.23 2.86 9.13
C THR A 59 1.44 3.97 9.79
N VAL A 60 0.16 4.15 9.44
CA VAL A 60 -0.70 5.19 10.04
C VAL A 60 -0.96 4.92 11.53
N THR A 61 -1.04 3.64 11.90
CA THR A 61 -1.28 3.20 13.28
C THR A 61 0.00 3.01 14.09
N GLU A 62 1.17 3.23 13.48
CA GLU A 62 2.51 2.95 14.05
C GLU A 62 2.76 1.49 14.43
N ILE A 63 1.78 0.58 14.26
CA ILE A 63 1.92 -0.85 14.54
C ILE A 63 3.09 -1.43 13.74
N TYR A 64 3.21 -1.03 12.48
CA TYR A 64 4.31 -1.49 11.63
C TYR A 64 5.67 -1.06 12.20
N ASP A 65 5.78 0.12 12.83
CA ASP A 65 7.03 0.60 13.41
C ASP A 65 7.46 -0.25 14.62
N TYR A 66 6.51 -0.63 15.47
CA TYR A 66 6.75 -1.60 16.55
C TYR A 66 7.07 -2.99 16.01
N MET A 67 6.43 -3.42 14.91
CA MET A 67 6.77 -4.68 14.24
C MET A 67 8.21 -4.66 13.72
N ARG A 68 8.68 -3.57 13.09
CA ARG A 68 10.07 -3.45 12.67
C ARG A 68 11.03 -3.59 13.85
N LEU A 69 10.68 -2.99 14.99
CA LEU A 69 11.50 -3.08 16.20
C LEU A 69 11.49 -4.50 16.77
N LEU A 70 10.34 -5.18 16.77
CA LEU A 70 10.22 -6.57 17.20
C LEU A 70 11.08 -7.50 16.31
N TRP A 71 10.93 -7.42 14.98
CA TRP A 71 11.72 -8.21 14.03
C TRP A 71 13.21 -7.92 14.15
N ALA A 72 13.59 -6.67 14.44
CA ALA A 72 14.98 -6.33 14.64
C ALA A 72 15.59 -6.94 15.92
N ARG A 73 14.78 -7.11 16.98
CA ARG A 73 15.27 -7.54 18.30
C ARG A 73 15.18 -9.03 18.55
N VAL A 74 14.14 -9.70 18.06
CA VAL A 74 13.92 -11.14 18.31
C VAL A 74 13.83 -11.98 17.04
N GLY A 75 13.86 -11.36 15.87
CA GLY A 75 13.80 -12.04 14.59
C GLY A 75 15.05 -12.89 14.32
N ILE A 76 14.82 -14.09 13.79
CA ILE A 76 15.87 -15.02 13.40
C ILE A 76 16.03 -14.93 11.87
N PRO A 77 17.20 -14.57 11.34
CA PRO A 77 17.45 -14.60 9.91
C PRO A 77 17.58 -16.03 9.42
N TYR A 78 16.96 -16.36 8.30
CA TYR A 78 17.08 -17.68 7.65
C TYR A 78 17.77 -17.55 6.31
N SER A 79 18.58 -18.53 5.94
CA SER A 79 19.16 -18.54 4.60
C SER A 79 18.09 -18.84 3.55
N PRO A 80 17.94 -18.01 2.50
CA PRO A 80 17.03 -18.33 1.40
C PRO A 80 17.40 -19.61 0.64
N ALA A 81 18.67 -20.04 0.69
CA ALA A 81 19.17 -21.20 -0.04
C ALA A 81 19.01 -22.51 0.74
N THR A 82 19.31 -22.50 2.04
CA THR A 82 19.28 -23.72 2.88
C THR A 82 18.04 -23.82 3.76
N GLY A 83 17.33 -22.72 3.99
CA GLY A 83 16.20 -22.67 4.93
C GLY A 83 16.59 -22.78 6.40
N LEU A 84 17.89 -22.82 6.73
CA LEU A 84 18.40 -22.93 8.10
C LEU A 84 18.61 -21.55 8.73
N PRO A 85 18.50 -21.43 10.07
CA PRO A 85 18.76 -20.18 10.77
C PRO A 85 20.24 -19.77 10.63
N ILE A 86 20.46 -18.47 10.49
CA ILE A 86 21.77 -17.85 10.44
C ILE A 86 22.02 -17.22 11.81
N GLU A 87 23.12 -17.59 12.46
CA GLU A 87 23.52 -17.03 13.74
C GLU A 87 24.82 -16.26 13.56
N SER A 88 24.89 -15.06 14.14
CA SER A 88 26.17 -14.41 14.38
C SER A 88 26.71 -14.86 15.75
N GLN A 89 28.00 -15.14 15.80
CA GLN A 89 28.66 -15.59 17.02
C GLN A 89 29.79 -14.62 17.34
N THR A 90 29.94 -14.25 18.61
CA THR A 90 31.12 -13.50 19.06
C THR A 90 32.33 -14.43 19.14
N VAL A 91 33.54 -13.89 19.03
CA VAL A 91 34.77 -14.68 19.18
C VAL A 91 34.74 -15.50 20.47
N SER A 92 34.29 -14.93 21.59
CA SER A 92 34.12 -15.66 22.85
C SER A 92 33.19 -16.87 22.73
N GLN A 93 32.03 -16.73 22.08
CA GLN A 93 31.12 -17.85 21.84
C GLN A 93 31.72 -18.92 20.93
N MET A 94 32.51 -18.52 19.92
CA MET A 94 33.22 -19.46 19.05
C MET A 94 34.24 -20.26 19.86
N VAL A 95 35.01 -19.59 20.72
CA VAL A 95 35.99 -20.20 21.63
C VAL A 95 35.30 -21.17 22.59
N ASP A 96 34.23 -20.74 23.27
CA ASP A 96 33.47 -21.56 24.21
C ASP A 96 32.93 -22.84 23.54
N ARG A 97 32.45 -22.72 22.30
CA ARG A 97 31.93 -23.86 21.53
C ARG A 97 33.01 -24.86 21.13
N VAL A 98 34.24 -24.40 20.86
CA VAL A 98 35.39 -25.29 20.62
C VAL A 98 35.88 -25.93 21.91
N LEU A 99 35.91 -25.19 23.02
CA LEU A 99 36.31 -25.72 24.34
C LEU A 99 35.31 -26.72 24.91
N ALA A 100 34.05 -26.70 24.46
CA ALA A 100 33.04 -27.70 24.82
C ALA A 100 33.26 -29.08 24.14
N LEU A 101 34.17 -29.18 23.16
CA LEU A 101 34.52 -30.45 22.52
C LEU A 101 35.39 -31.33 23.44
N PRO A 102 35.43 -32.66 23.24
CA PRO A 102 36.24 -33.56 24.06
C PRO A 102 37.73 -33.15 24.07
N GLU A 103 38.36 -33.24 25.24
CA GLU A 103 39.78 -32.95 25.40
C GLU A 103 40.62 -33.87 24.48
N GLY A 104 41.61 -33.28 23.80
CA GLY A 104 42.44 -34.00 22.82
C GLY A 104 41.91 -33.98 21.38
N THR A 105 40.72 -33.44 21.13
CA THR A 105 40.19 -33.25 19.77
C THR A 105 41.12 -32.38 18.94
N ARG A 106 41.45 -32.81 17.71
CA ARG A 106 42.35 -32.09 16.80
C ARG A 106 41.55 -31.36 15.72
N LEU A 107 41.78 -30.05 15.58
CA LEU A 107 41.06 -29.18 14.65
C LEU A 107 42.04 -28.36 13.79
N TYR A 108 41.69 -28.18 12.54
CA TYR A 108 42.25 -27.14 11.66
C TYR A 108 41.31 -25.93 11.69
N LEU A 109 41.82 -24.78 12.12
CA LEU A 109 41.12 -23.51 11.94
C LEU A 109 41.46 -22.95 10.56
N LEU A 110 40.45 -22.87 9.72
CA LEU A 110 40.54 -22.51 8.31
C LEU A 110 39.80 -21.17 8.06
N ALA A 111 40.42 -20.31 7.26
CA ALA A 111 39.82 -19.07 6.76
C ALA A 111 39.44 -19.27 5.28
N PRO A 112 38.13 -19.41 4.94
CA PRO A 112 37.67 -19.62 3.56
C PRO A 112 37.70 -18.33 2.74
N ILE A 113 38.82 -18.04 2.07
CA ILE A 113 39.01 -16.81 1.30
C ILE A 113 38.26 -16.83 -0.05
N ALA A 114 38.01 -18.01 -0.61
CA ALA A 114 37.23 -18.19 -1.83
C ALA A 114 36.40 -19.46 -1.74
N ARG A 115 35.10 -19.37 -2.08
CA ARG A 115 34.17 -20.50 -2.09
C ARG A 115 33.39 -20.52 -3.41
N GLY A 116 33.59 -21.55 -4.23
CA GLY A 116 32.92 -21.75 -5.51
C GLY A 116 33.09 -20.60 -6.50
N ARG A 117 34.20 -19.85 -6.41
CA ARG A 117 34.49 -18.69 -7.25
C ARG A 117 35.53 -19.04 -8.31
N LYS A 118 35.40 -18.43 -9.49
CA LYS A 118 36.32 -18.63 -10.61
C LYS A 118 37.50 -17.67 -10.52
N GLY A 119 38.72 -18.16 -10.74
CA GLY A 119 39.91 -17.31 -10.75
C GLY A 119 41.21 -18.09 -10.54
N GLU A 120 42.35 -17.46 -10.87
CA GLU A 120 43.68 -18.06 -10.72
C GLU A 120 44.31 -17.80 -9.33
N TYR A 121 43.76 -16.86 -8.54
CA TYR A 121 44.15 -16.51 -7.15
C TYR A 121 45.65 -16.28 -6.85
N ARG A 122 46.49 -16.10 -7.89
CA ARG A 122 47.95 -15.89 -7.74
C ARG A 122 48.32 -14.68 -6.88
N LYS A 123 47.55 -13.59 -6.96
CA LYS A 123 47.78 -12.38 -6.16
C LYS A 123 47.47 -12.63 -4.68
N ASP A 124 46.38 -13.34 -4.41
CA ASP A 124 45.95 -13.70 -3.06
C ASP A 124 46.99 -14.61 -2.38
N PHE A 125 47.50 -15.63 -3.08
CA PHE A 125 48.57 -16.49 -2.56
C PHE A 125 49.86 -15.72 -2.25
N ALA A 126 50.26 -14.79 -3.11
CA ALA A 126 51.44 -13.95 -2.86
C ALA A 126 51.26 -13.02 -1.66
N GLU A 127 50.04 -12.53 -1.42
CA GLU A 127 49.73 -11.71 -0.25
C GLU A 127 49.71 -12.52 1.05
N LEU A 128 49.17 -13.75 1.00
CA LEU A 128 49.19 -14.68 2.13
C LEU A 128 50.61 -15.08 2.54
N LEU A 129 51.49 -15.35 1.57
CA LEU A 129 52.91 -15.60 1.81
C LEU A 129 53.60 -14.41 2.49
N LYS A 130 53.31 -13.17 2.06
CA LYS A 130 53.83 -11.95 2.71
C LYS A 130 53.33 -11.79 4.14
N LYS A 131 52.11 -12.22 4.43
CA LYS A 131 51.52 -12.23 5.78
C LYS A 131 51.99 -13.39 6.64
N GLY A 132 52.82 -14.30 6.10
CA GLY A 132 53.47 -15.39 6.85
C GLY A 132 52.70 -16.71 6.87
N PHE A 133 51.61 -16.85 6.12
CA PHE A 133 50.89 -18.13 6.00
C PHE A 133 51.69 -19.12 5.14
N GLN A 134 51.70 -20.39 5.52
CA GLN A 134 52.46 -21.43 4.82
C GLN A 134 51.58 -22.48 4.14
N ARG A 135 50.35 -22.70 4.64
CA ARG A 135 49.48 -23.79 4.19
C ARG A 135 48.11 -23.29 3.77
N VAL A 136 47.60 -23.94 2.74
CA VAL A 136 46.28 -23.68 2.16
C VAL A 136 45.68 -25.00 1.71
N LYS A 137 44.36 -25.12 1.79
CA LYS A 137 43.60 -26.23 1.24
C LYS A 137 42.87 -25.72 0.01
N VAL A 138 43.18 -26.30 -1.15
CA VAL A 138 42.59 -25.96 -2.45
C VAL A 138 41.84 -27.17 -2.97
N ASP A 139 40.55 -27.01 -3.27
CA ASP A 139 39.66 -28.06 -3.80
C ASP A 139 39.77 -29.38 -3.00
N GLY A 140 39.81 -29.26 -1.67
CA GLY A 140 39.87 -30.41 -0.76
C GLY A 140 41.27 -30.92 -0.42
N LYS A 141 42.34 -30.47 -1.11
CA LYS A 141 43.72 -30.93 -0.88
C LYS A 141 44.58 -29.88 -0.20
N PHE A 142 45.36 -30.29 0.80
CA PHE A 142 46.33 -29.42 1.47
C PHE A 142 47.58 -29.25 0.61
N HIS A 143 47.99 -28.00 0.42
CA HIS A 143 49.19 -27.58 -0.29
C HIS A 143 49.98 -26.59 0.57
N GLU A 144 51.30 -26.61 0.45
CA GLU A 144 52.09 -25.45 0.86
C GLU A 144 51.89 -24.34 -0.17
N ILE A 145 51.77 -23.07 0.26
CA ILE A 145 51.40 -21.97 -0.64
C ILE A 145 52.40 -21.84 -1.82
N ALA A 146 53.67 -22.18 -1.58
CA ALA A 146 54.71 -22.18 -2.62
C ALA A 146 54.55 -23.29 -3.68
N GLU A 147 53.83 -24.36 -3.36
CA GLU A 147 53.65 -25.55 -4.19
C GLU A 147 52.22 -25.68 -4.75
N VAL A 148 51.39 -24.64 -4.61
CA VAL A 148 50.03 -24.63 -5.16
C VAL A 148 50.10 -24.67 -6.69
N PRO A 149 49.46 -25.65 -7.35
CA PRO A 149 49.42 -25.73 -8.80
C PRO A 149 48.65 -24.52 -9.39
N ALA A 150 48.98 -24.15 -10.62
CA ALA A 150 48.28 -23.06 -11.30
C ALA A 150 46.78 -23.39 -11.49
N LEU A 151 45.91 -22.63 -10.84
CA LEU A 151 44.46 -22.78 -10.91
C LEU A 151 43.91 -22.23 -12.23
N ASP A 152 42.84 -22.84 -12.75
CA ASP A 152 42.22 -22.45 -14.01
C ASP A 152 41.22 -21.31 -13.77
N LYS A 153 41.40 -20.19 -14.47
CA LYS A 153 40.51 -19.03 -14.40
C LYS A 153 39.04 -19.31 -14.70
N ASN A 154 38.72 -20.39 -15.42
CA ASN A 154 37.37 -20.72 -15.86
C ASN A 154 36.64 -21.72 -14.94
N VAL A 155 37.38 -22.36 -14.03
CA VAL A 155 36.88 -23.38 -13.10
C VAL A 155 36.61 -22.74 -11.74
N LYS A 156 35.59 -23.22 -11.04
CA LYS A 156 35.28 -22.76 -9.68
C LYS A 156 36.21 -23.48 -8.70
N HIS A 157 36.83 -22.71 -7.81
CA HIS A 157 37.75 -23.23 -6.81
C HIS A 157 37.27 -22.89 -5.39
N ASP A 158 37.57 -23.78 -4.45
CA ASP A 158 37.40 -23.59 -2.99
C ASP A 158 38.79 -23.48 -2.35
N ILE A 159 39.04 -22.37 -1.64
CA ILE A 159 40.35 -22.04 -1.08
C ILE A 159 40.20 -21.67 0.40
N ASP A 160 40.73 -22.55 1.25
CA ASP A 160 40.70 -22.44 2.71
C ASP A 160 42.14 -22.27 3.24
N VAL A 161 42.47 -21.11 3.82
CA VAL A 161 43.79 -20.86 4.39
C VAL A 161 43.88 -21.48 5.79
N VAL A 162 44.96 -22.21 6.08
CA VAL A 162 45.16 -22.78 7.42
C VAL A 162 45.74 -21.72 8.35
N VAL A 163 44.93 -21.27 9.32
CA VAL A 163 45.31 -20.21 10.27
C VAL A 163 45.96 -20.81 11.51
N ASP A 164 45.36 -21.85 12.11
CA ASP A 164 45.96 -22.55 13.25
C ASP A 164 45.66 -24.06 13.24
N ARG A 165 46.51 -24.82 13.92
CA ARG A 165 46.37 -26.24 14.23
C ARG A 165 46.20 -26.39 15.73
N VAL A 166 45.02 -26.83 16.13
CA VAL A 166 44.52 -26.75 17.49
C VAL A 166 44.32 -28.16 18.03
N VAL A 167 44.76 -28.40 19.27
CA VAL A 167 44.41 -29.59 20.05
C VAL A 167 43.68 -29.09 21.29
N VAL A 168 42.40 -29.45 21.43
CA VAL A 168 41.50 -28.93 22.48
C VAL A 168 42.06 -29.26 23.86
N ARG A 169 42.34 -28.20 24.64
CA ARG A 169 42.83 -28.23 26.03
C ARG A 169 42.16 -27.09 26.84
N PRO A 170 42.01 -27.22 28.16
CA PRO A 170 41.28 -26.24 28.96
C PRO A 170 41.93 -24.84 29.04
N ASP A 171 43.23 -24.72 28.78
CA ASP A 171 44.06 -23.52 29.00
C ASP A 171 44.25 -22.66 27.73
N MET A 172 43.62 -23.02 26.62
CA MET A 172 43.92 -22.44 25.30
C MET A 172 43.02 -21.29 24.84
N SER A 173 42.17 -20.75 25.72
CA SER A 173 41.14 -19.75 25.36
C SER A 173 41.72 -18.51 24.67
N ALA A 174 42.84 -17.96 25.18
CA ALA A 174 43.48 -16.78 24.60
C ALA A 174 44.03 -17.06 23.18
N ARG A 175 44.69 -18.22 22.98
CA ARG A 175 45.22 -18.61 21.67
C ARG A 175 44.11 -18.85 20.65
N LEU A 176 43.02 -19.48 21.07
CA LEU A 176 41.85 -19.70 20.21
C LEU A 176 41.23 -18.36 19.80
N ALA A 177 41.09 -17.41 20.73
CA ALA A 177 40.56 -16.08 20.43
C ALA A 177 41.39 -15.36 19.36
N ASP A 178 42.73 -15.30 19.51
CA ASP A 178 43.64 -14.69 18.53
C ASP A 178 43.53 -15.36 17.15
N SER A 179 43.41 -16.69 17.14
CA SER A 179 43.28 -17.48 15.91
C SER A 179 41.95 -17.23 15.20
N PHE A 180 40.85 -17.13 15.97
CA PHE A 180 39.54 -16.77 15.44
C PHE A 180 39.54 -15.34 14.90
N GLU A 181 40.11 -14.36 15.61
CA GLU A 181 40.22 -12.97 15.11
C GLU A 181 40.99 -12.91 13.79
N THR A 182 42.14 -13.59 13.73
CA THR A 182 42.97 -13.66 12.53
C THR A 182 42.21 -14.29 11.36
N ALA A 183 41.54 -15.42 11.60
CA ALA A 183 40.78 -16.12 10.56
C ALA A 183 39.55 -15.32 10.08
N LEU A 184 38.83 -14.67 11.00
CA LEU A 184 37.71 -13.78 10.68
C LEU A 184 38.16 -12.59 9.83
N GLN A 185 39.31 -11.99 10.15
CA GLN A 185 39.85 -10.85 9.39
C GLN A 185 40.29 -11.25 7.98
N LEU A 186 40.76 -12.49 7.79
CA LEU A 186 41.19 -13.02 6.49
C LEU A 186 40.01 -13.39 5.57
N ALA A 187 38.93 -13.94 6.13
CA ALA A 187 37.80 -14.50 5.37
C ALA A 187 36.49 -13.72 5.57
N ASP A 188 36.60 -12.40 5.79
CA ASP A 188 35.48 -11.44 5.91
C ASP A 188 34.38 -11.87 6.90
N GLY A 189 34.79 -12.41 8.05
CA GLY A 189 33.90 -12.77 9.15
C GLY A 189 33.40 -14.22 9.14
N ILE A 190 34.10 -15.14 8.45
CA ILE A 190 33.78 -16.58 8.45
C ILE A 190 35.02 -17.40 8.81
N VAL A 191 34.84 -18.44 9.63
CA VAL A 191 35.89 -19.39 10.02
C VAL A 191 35.34 -20.80 9.96
N ILE A 192 36.15 -21.76 9.55
CA ILE A 192 35.77 -23.18 9.51
C ILE A 192 36.73 -23.93 10.43
N ALA A 193 36.20 -24.65 11.42
CA ALA A 193 36.96 -25.64 12.19
C ALA A 193 36.70 -27.02 11.59
N GLU A 194 37.72 -27.61 10.98
CA GLU A 194 37.66 -28.95 10.39
C GLU A 194 38.35 -29.97 11.30
N PHE A 195 37.70 -31.10 11.59
CA PHE A 195 38.30 -32.18 12.38
C PHE A 195 39.49 -32.80 11.62
N ALA A 196 40.62 -32.96 12.31
CA ALA A 196 41.85 -33.47 11.70
C ALA A 196 41.89 -35.01 11.63
N ASP A 197 41.04 -35.69 12.40
CA ASP A 197 40.94 -37.15 12.40
C ASP A 197 39.89 -37.60 11.36
N PRO A 198 40.21 -38.57 10.49
CA PRO A 198 39.29 -39.02 9.45
C PRO A 198 38.09 -39.76 10.05
N PRO A 199 36.85 -39.54 9.55
CA PRO A 199 35.69 -40.27 10.05
C PRO A 199 35.82 -41.75 9.73
N SER A 200 35.31 -42.60 10.63
CA SER A 200 35.40 -44.07 10.56
C SER A 200 34.65 -44.70 9.38
N ARG A 201 34.01 -43.90 8.51
CA ARG A 201 33.18 -44.33 7.38
C ARG A 201 33.24 -43.34 6.20
N GLY A 202 34.38 -43.19 5.53
CA GLY A 202 34.44 -42.69 4.14
C GLY A 202 33.80 -41.32 3.77
N ASP A 203 33.23 -40.60 4.73
CA ASP A 203 32.65 -39.27 4.57
C ASP A 203 33.75 -38.21 4.66
N GLU A 204 33.48 -37.02 4.13
CA GLU A 204 34.35 -35.86 4.32
C GLU A 204 34.49 -35.54 5.82
N ASN A 205 35.66 -35.06 6.24
CA ASN A 205 35.89 -34.63 7.63
C ASN A 205 34.77 -33.68 8.07
N GLU A 206 34.20 -33.93 9.25
CA GLU A 206 33.15 -33.09 9.83
C GLU A 206 33.68 -31.64 9.94
N ARG A 207 32.85 -30.65 9.63
CA ARG A 207 33.23 -29.22 9.64
C ARG A 207 32.25 -28.42 10.49
N ILE A 208 32.78 -27.61 11.40
CA ILE A 208 32.01 -26.63 12.17
C ILE A 208 32.29 -25.26 11.55
N ILE A 209 31.25 -24.59 11.06
CA ILE A 209 31.38 -23.26 10.45
C ILE A 209 30.93 -22.21 11.46
N PHE A 210 31.80 -21.23 11.69
CA PHE A 210 31.58 -20.07 12.53
C PHE A 210 31.45 -18.83 11.65
N SER A 211 30.58 -17.90 12.03
CA SER A 211 30.51 -16.59 11.39
C SER A 211 30.29 -15.47 12.41
N ALA A 212 31.10 -14.42 12.29
CA ALA A 212 30.93 -13.19 13.07
C ALA A 212 29.89 -12.25 12.44
N LYS A 213 29.54 -12.47 11.16
CA LYS A 213 28.45 -11.77 10.46
C LYS A 213 27.25 -12.71 10.33
N PHE A 214 26.06 -12.19 10.04
CA PHE A 214 24.93 -13.06 9.68
C PHE A 214 25.13 -13.60 8.26
N ALA A 215 25.99 -14.62 8.11
CA ALA A 215 26.33 -15.22 6.84
C ALA A 215 25.86 -16.69 6.74
N CYS A 216 25.24 -17.06 5.63
CA CYS A 216 24.96 -18.45 5.31
C CYS A 216 26.27 -19.18 4.97
N PRO A 217 26.58 -20.28 5.66
CA PRO A 217 27.78 -21.07 5.39
C PRO A 217 27.85 -21.68 3.98
N VAL A 218 26.70 -21.99 3.37
CA VAL A 218 26.60 -22.72 2.11
C VAL A 218 26.47 -21.78 0.90
N SER A 219 25.62 -20.76 0.98
CA SER A 219 25.31 -19.88 -0.16
C SER A 219 26.12 -18.59 -0.21
N GLY A 220 26.84 -18.25 0.87
CA GLY A 220 27.53 -16.96 0.99
C GLY A 220 26.58 -15.76 1.13
N PHE A 221 25.29 -16.00 1.33
CA PHE A 221 24.30 -14.96 1.61
C PHE A 221 24.62 -14.26 2.93
N THR A 222 24.78 -12.94 2.93
CA THR A 222 25.13 -12.15 4.12
C THR A 222 24.06 -11.12 4.44
N ILE A 223 23.87 -10.86 5.73
CA ILE A 223 23.11 -9.73 6.26
C ILE A 223 24.10 -8.94 7.14
N GLU A 224 24.29 -7.65 6.82
CA GLU A 224 25.25 -6.80 7.53
C GLU A 224 24.82 -6.55 8.98
N GLU A 225 23.58 -6.11 9.20
CA GLU A 225 23.04 -5.84 10.53
C GLU A 225 21.50 -5.89 10.54
N ILE A 226 20.93 -6.46 11.60
CA ILE A 226 19.48 -6.58 11.77
C ILE A 226 18.98 -5.39 12.60
N GLU A 227 18.72 -4.29 11.91
CA GLU A 227 18.20 -3.06 12.51
C GLU A 227 16.77 -2.76 12.06
N PRO A 228 15.98 -1.96 12.81
CA PRO A 228 14.61 -1.64 12.43
C PRO A 228 14.47 -1.02 11.04
N ARG A 229 15.48 -0.27 10.56
CA ARG A 229 15.49 0.33 9.21
C ARG A 229 15.52 -0.69 8.07
N LEU A 230 16.03 -1.90 8.31
CA LEU A 230 16.02 -3.01 7.34
C LEU A 230 14.59 -3.44 6.98
N PHE A 231 13.65 -3.26 7.92
CA PHE A 231 12.24 -3.63 7.75
C PHE A 231 11.37 -2.45 7.29
N SER A 232 11.97 -1.30 6.95
CA SER A 232 11.24 -0.13 6.46
C SER A 232 11.26 -0.08 4.94
N PHE A 233 10.09 -0.20 4.30
CA PHE A 233 9.95 0.02 2.85
C PHE A 233 10.00 1.50 2.46
N ASN A 234 9.99 2.43 3.43
CA ASN A 234 10.22 3.86 3.19
C ASN A 234 11.71 4.22 3.19
N ASN A 235 12.58 3.30 3.60
CA ASN A 235 14.02 3.49 3.64
C ASN A 235 14.68 2.64 2.53
N PRO A 236 15.54 3.22 1.66
CA PRO A 236 16.27 2.47 0.64
C PRO A 236 17.06 1.27 1.17
N TYR A 237 17.42 1.28 2.46
CA TYR A 237 18.11 0.15 3.09
C TYR A 237 17.23 -1.12 3.12
N GLY A 238 15.93 -0.98 3.41
CA GLY A 238 14.97 -2.09 3.49
C GLY A 238 14.02 -2.23 2.29
N ALA A 239 13.84 -1.17 1.50
CA ALA A 239 12.91 -1.13 0.37
C ALA A 239 13.34 -2.04 -0.79
N CYS A 240 12.36 -2.70 -1.41
CA CYS A 240 12.57 -3.47 -2.63
C CYS A 240 13.13 -2.54 -3.73
N PRO A 241 14.28 -2.86 -4.36
CA PRO A 241 14.90 -1.99 -5.37
C PRO A 241 14.14 -1.96 -6.69
N ALA A 242 13.35 -2.99 -7.01
CA ALA A 242 12.59 -3.04 -8.27
C ALA A 242 11.43 -2.03 -8.28
N CYS A 243 10.69 -1.94 -7.18
CA CYS A 243 9.52 -1.07 -7.06
C CYS A 243 9.73 0.13 -6.10
N ASP A 244 10.96 0.39 -5.66
CA ASP A 244 11.32 1.41 -4.65
C ASP A 244 10.37 1.44 -3.43
N GLY A 245 10.06 0.24 -2.89
CA GLY A 245 9.18 0.09 -1.73
C GLY A 245 7.69 0.33 -1.94
N LEU A 246 7.22 0.50 -3.18
CA LEU A 246 5.78 0.62 -3.48
C LEU A 246 5.03 -0.71 -3.33
N GLY A 247 5.66 -1.82 -3.72
CA GLY A 247 5.07 -3.16 -3.75
C GLY A 247 4.22 -3.43 -4.98
N THR A 248 3.90 -2.41 -5.75
CA THR A 248 3.24 -2.52 -7.05
C THR A 248 4.12 -1.93 -8.15
N GLU A 249 3.91 -2.43 -9.36
CA GLU A 249 4.48 -1.91 -10.59
C GLU A 249 3.33 -1.65 -11.58
N LEU A 250 3.48 -0.62 -12.41
CA LEU A 250 2.48 -0.25 -13.39
C LEU A 250 2.72 -1.04 -14.68
N PHE A 251 1.76 -1.88 -15.05
CA PHE A 251 1.81 -2.66 -16.28
C PHE A 251 0.69 -2.24 -17.22
N PHE A 252 0.98 -2.24 -18.51
CA PHE A 252 -0.03 -1.99 -19.54
C PHE A 252 -0.93 -3.22 -19.69
N GLU A 253 -2.23 -3.03 -19.45
CA GLU A 253 -3.21 -4.12 -19.50
C GLU A 253 -3.86 -4.25 -20.88
N PRO A 254 -3.88 -5.46 -21.47
CA PRO A 254 -4.62 -5.72 -22.70
C PRO A 254 -6.08 -5.30 -22.64
N ASP A 255 -6.73 -5.53 -21.50
CA ASP A 255 -8.16 -5.23 -21.30
C ASP A 255 -8.46 -3.72 -21.27
N LEU A 256 -7.47 -2.90 -20.93
CA LEU A 256 -7.57 -1.44 -21.02
C LEU A 256 -7.27 -0.93 -22.43
N VAL A 257 -6.35 -1.60 -23.13
CA VAL A 257 -6.01 -1.29 -24.53
C VAL A 257 -7.17 -1.64 -25.46
N VAL A 258 -7.89 -2.74 -25.21
CA VAL A 258 -9.06 -3.17 -25.97
C VAL A 258 -10.29 -3.23 -25.05
N PRO A 259 -10.92 -2.06 -24.76
CA PRO A 259 -11.98 -1.99 -23.76
C PRO A 259 -13.28 -2.69 -24.17
N ASP A 260 -13.59 -2.74 -25.48
CA ASP A 260 -14.76 -3.44 -26.02
C ASP A 260 -14.37 -4.47 -27.08
N GLU A 261 -14.38 -5.73 -26.70
CA GLU A 261 -14.01 -6.84 -27.59
C GLU A 261 -15.02 -7.12 -28.71
N ASN A 262 -16.20 -6.48 -28.67
CA ASN A 262 -17.18 -6.59 -29.76
C ASN A 262 -16.86 -5.66 -30.93
N LEU A 263 -15.98 -4.67 -30.74
CA LEU A 263 -15.54 -3.80 -31.82
C LEU A 263 -14.54 -4.53 -32.73
N SER A 264 -14.56 -4.20 -34.00
CA SER A 264 -13.57 -4.67 -34.97
C SER A 264 -12.36 -3.73 -35.02
N LEU A 265 -11.24 -4.20 -35.56
CA LEU A 265 -10.05 -3.36 -35.73
C LEU A 265 -10.34 -2.11 -36.57
N ALA A 266 -11.15 -2.24 -37.63
CA ALA A 266 -11.57 -1.10 -38.46
C ALA A 266 -12.43 -0.06 -37.71
N ARG A 267 -13.14 -0.46 -36.65
CA ARG A 267 -13.97 0.43 -35.82
C ARG A 267 -13.24 0.94 -34.57
N GLY A 268 -11.92 0.78 -34.52
CA GLY A 268 -11.10 1.30 -33.42
C GLY A 268 -11.18 0.46 -32.14
N ALA A 269 -11.12 -0.87 -32.27
CA ALA A 269 -11.03 -1.76 -31.10
C ALA A 269 -9.83 -1.44 -30.18
N ILE A 270 -8.71 -0.97 -30.74
CA ILE A 270 -7.50 -0.59 -29.99
C ILE A 270 -7.61 0.88 -29.55
N ALA A 271 -8.00 1.09 -28.29
CA ALA A 271 -8.30 2.41 -27.75
C ALA A 271 -7.16 3.45 -27.82
N PRO A 272 -5.89 3.11 -27.50
CA PRO A 272 -4.76 4.05 -27.63
C PRO A 272 -4.57 4.58 -29.04
N TRP A 273 -5.02 3.84 -30.06
CA TRP A 273 -4.87 4.20 -31.47
C TRP A 273 -6.18 4.73 -32.08
N ALA A 274 -7.27 4.82 -31.30
CA ALA A 274 -8.63 5.08 -31.80
C ALA A 274 -9.21 6.50 -31.57
N ARG A 275 -8.61 7.41 -30.78
CA ARG A 275 -9.11 8.81 -30.61
C ARG A 275 -8.06 9.82 -31.09
N THR A 276 -8.37 10.85 -31.88
CA THR A 276 -9.55 11.73 -31.95
C THR A 276 -9.89 12.07 -33.41
N SER A 277 -11.14 11.90 -33.84
CA SER A 277 -11.72 12.31 -35.16
C SER A 277 -11.12 11.76 -36.46
N ALA A 278 -9.98 11.09 -36.42
CA ALA A 278 -9.50 10.14 -37.41
C ALA A 278 -8.47 9.28 -36.68
N THR A 279 -8.55 7.95 -36.75
CA THR A 279 -7.37 7.14 -36.51
C THR A 279 -6.27 7.74 -37.38
N SER A 280 -5.13 8.15 -36.79
CA SER A 280 -4.01 8.64 -37.60
C SER A 280 -3.83 7.65 -38.74
N PRO A 281 -3.92 8.06 -40.02
CA PRO A 281 -3.92 7.14 -41.16
C PRO A 281 -2.78 6.11 -41.05
N TYR A 282 -1.67 6.54 -40.44
CA TYR A 282 -0.56 5.70 -39.99
C TYR A 282 -0.98 4.43 -39.23
N TYR A 283 -1.64 4.54 -38.06
CA TYR A 283 -1.98 3.38 -37.22
C TYR A 283 -3.02 2.48 -37.88
N GLN A 284 -3.96 3.06 -38.62
CA GLN A 284 -4.93 2.27 -39.38
C GLN A 284 -4.23 1.44 -40.45
N GLN A 285 -3.34 2.06 -41.24
CA GLN A 285 -2.57 1.39 -42.28
C GLN A 285 -1.64 0.31 -41.70
N THR A 286 -1.07 0.52 -40.50
CA THR A 286 -0.31 -0.50 -39.77
C THR A 286 -1.17 -1.73 -39.47
N LEU A 287 -2.38 -1.54 -38.94
CA LEU A 287 -3.29 -2.63 -38.65
C LEU A 287 -3.79 -3.33 -39.92
N GLU A 288 -4.02 -2.60 -41.01
CA GLU A 288 -4.40 -3.16 -42.31
C GLU A 288 -3.28 -3.99 -42.94
N ALA A 289 -2.03 -3.53 -42.86
CA ALA A 289 -0.87 -4.31 -43.30
C ALA A 289 -0.71 -5.59 -42.48
N LEU A 290 -0.86 -5.50 -41.16
CA LEU A 290 -0.81 -6.65 -40.26
C LEU A 290 -1.94 -7.66 -40.54
N ALA A 291 -3.17 -7.18 -40.72
CA ALA A 291 -4.31 -8.01 -41.07
C ALA A 291 -4.14 -8.72 -42.43
N ARG A 292 -3.54 -8.04 -43.42
CA ARG A 292 -3.20 -8.65 -44.71
C ARG A 292 -2.14 -9.75 -44.57
N ALA A 293 -1.08 -9.51 -43.80
CA ALA A 293 0.01 -10.48 -43.61
C ALA A 293 -0.49 -11.79 -42.97
N TYR A 294 -1.34 -11.70 -41.94
CA TYR A 294 -1.91 -12.87 -41.25
C TYR A 294 -3.25 -13.35 -41.83
N ARG A 295 -3.67 -12.81 -42.98
CA ARG A 295 -4.93 -13.14 -43.69
C ARG A 295 -6.18 -13.06 -42.79
N GLN A 296 -6.25 -12.06 -41.92
CA GLN A 296 -7.39 -11.81 -41.05
C GLN A 296 -8.21 -10.61 -41.54
N PRO A 297 -9.56 -10.64 -41.41
CA PRO A 297 -10.40 -9.53 -41.80
C PRO A 297 -10.48 -8.44 -40.72
N MET A 298 -10.35 -7.17 -41.12
CA MET A 298 -10.45 -6.00 -40.23
C MET A 298 -11.87 -5.73 -39.69
N SER A 299 -12.88 -6.37 -40.27
CA SER A 299 -14.30 -6.21 -39.93
C SER A 299 -14.80 -7.19 -38.85
N LYS A 300 -14.03 -8.25 -38.53
CA LYS A 300 -14.40 -9.19 -37.48
C LYS A 300 -14.28 -8.54 -36.09
N PRO A 301 -15.23 -8.79 -35.17
CA PRO A 301 -15.08 -8.41 -33.77
C PRO A 301 -13.80 -8.97 -33.15
N TRP A 302 -13.13 -8.20 -32.29
CA TRP A 302 -11.87 -8.59 -31.65
C TRP A 302 -11.92 -9.97 -30.99
N LYS A 303 -12.97 -10.27 -30.21
CA LYS A 303 -13.15 -11.58 -29.56
C LYS A 303 -13.20 -12.78 -30.52
N SER A 304 -13.54 -12.55 -31.78
CA SER A 304 -13.68 -13.60 -32.81
C SER A 304 -12.40 -13.81 -33.63
N LEU A 305 -11.37 -13.00 -33.40
CA LEU A 305 -10.06 -13.16 -34.03
C LEU A 305 -9.28 -14.30 -33.36
N PRO A 306 -8.44 -15.04 -34.11
CA PRO A 306 -7.57 -16.06 -33.53
C PRO A 306 -6.70 -15.51 -32.40
N GLU A 307 -6.49 -16.30 -31.35
CA GLU A 307 -5.70 -15.88 -30.17
C GLU A 307 -4.26 -15.51 -30.55
N ASP A 308 -3.63 -16.26 -31.43
CA ASP A 308 -2.27 -15.98 -31.91
C ASP A 308 -2.19 -14.62 -32.62
N PHE A 309 -3.20 -14.29 -33.43
CA PHE A 309 -3.26 -12.97 -34.08
C PHE A 309 -3.49 -11.85 -33.07
N ARG A 310 -4.35 -12.06 -32.06
CA ARG A 310 -4.53 -11.08 -30.97
C ARG A 310 -3.22 -10.84 -30.21
N LYS A 311 -2.45 -11.89 -29.94
CA LYS A 311 -1.11 -11.80 -29.31
C LYS A 311 -0.14 -11.01 -30.18
N VAL A 312 -0.10 -11.28 -31.48
CA VAL A 312 0.75 -10.53 -32.42
C VAL A 312 0.39 -9.04 -32.45
N VAL A 313 -0.90 -8.71 -32.47
CA VAL A 313 -1.35 -7.31 -32.43
C VAL A 313 -0.91 -6.61 -31.14
N LEU A 314 -1.00 -7.29 -29.99
CA LEU A 314 -0.67 -6.70 -28.70
C LEU A 314 0.84 -6.64 -28.43
N TYR A 315 1.57 -7.74 -28.65
CA TYR A 315 2.96 -7.93 -28.22
C TYR A 315 3.97 -7.98 -29.36
N GLY A 316 3.52 -7.94 -30.61
CA GLY A 316 4.38 -7.87 -31.78
C GLY A 316 4.53 -9.19 -32.53
N SER A 317 5.18 -9.14 -33.70
CA SER A 317 5.41 -10.29 -34.58
C SER A 317 6.73 -11.02 -34.29
N GLY A 318 7.46 -10.62 -33.24
CA GLY A 318 8.75 -11.21 -32.90
C GLY A 318 9.80 -10.89 -33.96
N GLU A 319 10.32 -11.92 -34.63
CA GLU A 319 11.29 -11.78 -35.74
C GLU A 319 10.62 -11.76 -37.12
N ASP A 320 9.31 -12.03 -37.21
CA ASP A 320 8.59 -12.07 -38.49
C ASP A 320 8.51 -10.66 -39.08
N GLU A 321 9.13 -10.47 -40.24
CA GLU A 321 9.11 -9.21 -40.96
C GLU A 321 7.80 -9.00 -41.72
N ILE A 322 7.22 -7.81 -41.57
CA ILE A 322 5.96 -7.43 -42.22
C ILE A 322 6.20 -6.18 -43.05
N THR A 323 5.71 -6.19 -44.29
CA THR A 323 5.77 -5.02 -45.17
C THR A 323 4.62 -4.07 -44.82
N PHE A 324 4.98 -2.91 -44.28
CA PHE A 324 4.07 -1.80 -44.02
C PHE A 324 4.15 -0.78 -45.15
N THR A 325 3.01 -0.50 -45.76
CA THR A 325 2.87 0.55 -46.78
C THR A 325 2.12 1.71 -46.16
N TYR A 326 2.75 2.88 -46.10
CA TYR A 326 2.16 4.10 -45.58
C TYR A 326 1.88 5.09 -46.71
N ASP A 327 0.70 5.69 -46.66
CA ASP A 327 0.23 6.70 -47.61
C ASP A 327 -0.51 7.81 -46.86
N ASP A 328 0.11 8.99 -46.79
CA ASP A 328 -0.47 10.18 -46.16
C ASP A 328 -1.04 11.18 -47.20
N GLY A 329 -1.11 10.78 -48.47
CA GLY A 329 -1.52 11.61 -49.60
C GLY A 329 -0.42 12.51 -50.17
N VAL A 330 0.73 12.65 -49.50
CA VAL A 330 1.88 13.46 -49.96
C VAL A 330 3.12 12.60 -50.17
N ARG A 331 3.28 11.52 -49.39
CA ARG A 331 4.39 10.59 -49.42
C ARG A 331 3.89 9.16 -49.39
N HIS A 332 4.37 8.35 -50.33
CA HIS A 332 4.15 6.92 -50.37
C HIS A 332 5.48 6.20 -50.11
N TYR A 333 5.55 5.41 -49.04
CA TYR A 333 6.74 4.59 -48.77
C TYR A 333 6.34 3.24 -48.18
N SER A 334 7.11 2.21 -48.51
CA SER A 334 6.97 0.87 -47.96
C SER A 334 8.22 0.51 -47.16
N THR A 335 8.04 -0.05 -45.97
CA THR A 335 9.12 -0.51 -45.10
C THR A 335 8.82 -1.92 -44.63
N THR A 336 9.81 -2.80 -44.70
CA THR A 336 9.73 -4.15 -44.17
C THR A 336 10.48 -4.17 -42.84
N LYS A 337 9.76 -4.47 -41.76
CA LYS A 337 10.33 -4.58 -40.42
C LYS A 337 9.43 -5.47 -39.54
N PRO A 338 9.95 -6.01 -38.43
CA PRO A 338 9.11 -6.65 -37.44
C PRO A 338 8.14 -5.65 -36.79
N PHE A 339 6.94 -6.13 -36.48
CA PHE A 339 5.95 -5.35 -35.75
C PHE A 339 6.27 -5.40 -34.26
N GLU A 340 6.46 -4.23 -33.64
CA GLU A 340 6.82 -4.17 -32.21
C GLU A 340 5.65 -4.54 -31.28
N GLY A 341 4.39 -4.44 -31.73
CA GLY A 341 3.20 -4.66 -30.88
C GLY A 341 2.64 -3.36 -30.30
N VAL A 342 1.31 -3.33 -30.07
CA VAL A 342 0.64 -2.14 -29.50
C VAL A 342 1.12 -1.85 -28.08
N ILE A 343 1.25 -2.87 -27.22
CA ILE A 343 1.64 -2.72 -25.82
C ILE A 343 3.09 -2.23 -25.72
N ASN A 344 4.00 -2.86 -26.46
CA ASN A 344 5.40 -2.43 -26.48
C ASN A 344 5.55 -1.02 -27.06
N ASN A 345 4.75 -0.65 -28.07
CA ASN A 345 4.71 0.70 -28.62
C ASN A 345 4.33 1.74 -27.56
N ILE A 346 3.23 1.53 -26.83
CA ILE A 346 2.78 2.49 -25.81
C ILE A 346 3.71 2.51 -24.60
N GLU A 347 4.29 1.37 -24.21
CA GLU A 347 5.26 1.30 -23.13
C GLU A 347 6.55 2.07 -23.47
N ARG A 348 7.12 1.84 -24.65
CA ARG A 348 8.28 2.57 -25.14
C ARG A 348 8.00 4.07 -25.20
N ARG A 349 6.86 4.47 -25.78
CA ARG A 349 6.46 5.88 -25.85
C ARG A 349 6.30 6.48 -24.46
N TRP A 350 5.73 5.77 -23.49
CA TRP A 350 5.58 6.26 -22.13
C TRP A 350 6.95 6.48 -21.45
N ARG A 351 7.92 5.58 -21.67
CA ARG A 351 9.29 5.69 -21.12
C ARG A 351 10.13 6.80 -21.80
N GLU A 352 10.01 6.96 -23.12
CA GLU A 352 10.83 7.87 -23.92
C GLU A 352 10.27 9.30 -24.00
N THR A 353 8.98 9.51 -23.73
CA THR A 353 8.34 10.83 -23.91
C THR A 353 8.62 11.77 -22.73
N GLU A 354 9.05 13.00 -23.02
CA GLU A 354 9.23 14.07 -22.01
C GLU A 354 7.93 14.87 -21.72
N SER A 355 6.88 14.66 -22.51
CA SER A 355 5.59 15.35 -22.36
C SER A 355 4.73 14.72 -21.27
N ALA A 356 4.54 15.45 -20.16
CA ALA A 356 3.68 15.04 -19.06
C ALA A 356 2.24 14.68 -19.49
N TRP A 357 1.70 15.35 -20.52
CA TRP A 357 0.37 15.05 -21.04
C TRP A 357 0.30 13.67 -21.70
N VAL A 358 1.31 13.30 -22.50
CA VAL A 358 1.37 11.98 -23.14
C VAL A 358 1.58 10.89 -22.09
N THR A 359 2.43 11.14 -21.10
CA THR A 359 2.63 10.23 -19.96
C THR A 359 1.31 10.01 -19.23
N GLU A 360 0.58 11.06 -18.89
CA GLU A 360 -0.73 10.97 -18.23
C GLU A 360 -1.77 10.26 -19.11
N GLU A 361 -1.79 10.50 -20.42
CA GLU A 361 -2.71 9.85 -21.35
C GLU A 361 -2.44 8.35 -21.46
N LEU A 362 -1.18 7.94 -21.61
CA LEU A 362 -0.79 6.53 -21.73
C LEU A 362 -0.91 5.78 -20.41
N SER A 363 -0.66 6.44 -19.27
CA SER A 363 -0.82 5.84 -17.94
C SER A 363 -2.26 5.37 -17.67
N ARG A 364 -3.25 5.88 -18.41
CA ARG A 364 -4.66 5.42 -18.32
C ARG A 364 -4.87 3.98 -18.79
N TYR A 365 -3.89 3.41 -19.49
CA TYR A 365 -3.91 2.01 -19.94
C TYR A 365 -3.09 1.10 -19.03
N GLN A 366 -2.57 1.63 -17.92
CA GLN A 366 -1.83 0.86 -16.93
C GLN A 366 -2.72 0.43 -15.77
N SER A 367 -2.42 -0.72 -15.19
CA SER A 367 -2.97 -1.18 -13.92
C SER A 367 -1.83 -1.43 -12.92
N ASP A 368 -2.17 -1.38 -11.63
CA ASP A 368 -1.26 -1.80 -10.57
C ASP A 368 -1.24 -3.34 -10.50
N GLN A 369 -0.08 -3.95 -10.72
CA GLN A 369 0.14 -5.36 -10.36
C GLN A 369 1.16 -5.47 -9.23
N PHE A 370 1.15 -6.60 -8.52
CA PHE A 370 2.16 -6.87 -7.50
C PHE A 370 3.55 -6.98 -8.14
N CYS A 371 4.52 -6.30 -7.55
CA CYS A 371 5.92 -6.39 -7.95
C CYS A 371 6.41 -7.85 -7.82
N GLU A 372 6.90 -8.44 -8.91
CA GLU A 372 7.34 -9.84 -8.94
C GLU A 372 8.53 -10.10 -7.99
N ALA A 373 9.44 -9.13 -7.86
CA ALA A 373 10.66 -9.27 -7.07
C ALA A 373 10.38 -9.37 -5.56
N CYS A 374 9.42 -8.59 -5.04
CA CYS A 374 9.06 -8.62 -3.62
C CYS A 374 7.70 -9.27 -3.35
N LYS A 375 7.00 -9.75 -4.39
CA LYS A 375 5.65 -10.35 -4.32
C LYS A 375 4.63 -9.47 -3.60
N GLY A 376 4.76 -8.14 -3.71
CA GLY A 376 3.89 -7.19 -3.01
C GLY A 376 4.33 -6.80 -1.60
N TYR A 377 5.32 -7.47 -0.99
CA TYR A 377 5.75 -7.20 0.40
C TYR A 377 6.61 -5.93 0.57
N ARG A 378 6.95 -5.22 -0.50
CA ARG A 378 7.67 -3.92 -0.51
C ARG A 378 9.12 -3.95 0.00
N LEU A 379 9.60 -5.07 0.51
CA LEU A 379 10.89 -5.20 1.16
C LEU A 379 11.91 -5.99 0.33
N LYS A 380 13.19 -5.83 0.67
CA LYS A 380 14.28 -6.64 0.12
C LYS A 380 14.19 -8.10 0.58
N PRO A 381 14.71 -9.06 -0.22
CA PRO A 381 14.80 -10.47 0.18
C PRO A 381 15.51 -10.68 1.53
N GLN A 382 16.51 -9.86 1.85
CA GLN A 382 17.24 -9.90 3.13
C GLN A 382 16.34 -9.62 4.33
N ALA A 383 15.40 -8.67 4.20
CA ALA A 383 14.45 -8.37 5.27
C ALA A 383 13.39 -9.47 5.41
N LEU A 384 12.93 -10.03 4.28
CA LEU A 384 11.95 -11.13 4.25
C LEU A 384 12.52 -12.47 4.72
N ALA A 385 13.85 -12.59 4.77
CA ALA A 385 14.55 -13.73 5.33
C ALA A 385 14.49 -13.79 6.86
N VAL A 386 14.23 -12.67 7.53
CA VAL A 386 14.11 -12.61 9.00
C VAL A 386 12.70 -12.97 9.44
N LYS A 387 12.59 -13.98 10.29
CA LYS A 387 11.32 -14.56 10.71
C LYS A 387 11.18 -14.64 12.22
N ILE A 388 9.93 -14.55 12.69
CA ILE A 388 9.53 -14.88 14.05
C ILE A 388 8.45 -15.96 13.94
N ALA A 389 8.59 -17.05 14.70
CA ALA A 389 7.67 -18.21 14.63
C ALA A 389 7.41 -18.70 13.18
N GLY A 390 8.45 -18.68 12.34
CA GLY A 390 8.40 -19.13 10.94
C GLY A 390 7.83 -18.11 9.93
N LEU A 391 7.36 -16.93 10.37
CA LEU A 391 6.77 -15.92 9.50
C LEU A 391 7.63 -14.65 9.42
N HIS A 392 7.74 -14.07 8.22
CA HIS A 392 8.41 -12.78 8.04
C HIS A 392 7.43 -11.60 8.23
N ILE A 393 7.98 -10.40 8.39
CA ILE A 393 7.18 -9.20 8.70
C ILE A 393 6.06 -8.95 7.68
N GLY A 394 6.34 -9.14 6.39
CA GLY A 394 5.35 -9.00 5.32
C GLY A 394 4.13 -9.92 5.47
N GLN A 395 4.32 -11.19 5.81
CA GLN A 395 3.22 -12.16 6.00
C GLN A 395 2.30 -11.75 7.14
N VAL A 396 2.87 -11.31 8.26
CA VAL A 396 2.08 -10.83 9.41
C VAL A 396 1.36 -9.53 9.08
N THR A 397 1.95 -8.71 8.21
CA THR A 397 1.32 -7.45 7.74
C THR A 397 0.14 -7.70 6.80
N GLU A 398 0.12 -8.81 6.07
CA GLU A 398 -1.01 -9.23 5.21
C GLU A 398 -2.16 -9.89 5.97
N MET A 399 -1.95 -10.32 7.21
CA MET A 399 -3.04 -10.84 8.04
C MET A 399 -4.09 -9.76 8.31
N SER A 400 -5.34 -10.17 8.49
CA SER A 400 -6.35 -9.25 9.03
C SER A 400 -5.96 -8.84 10.45
N ILE A 401 -6.39 -7.66 10.90
CA ILE A 401 -6.11 -7.16 12.26
C ILE A 401 -6.57 -8.17 13.31
N ARG A 402 -7.70 -8.85 13.09
CA ARG A 402 -8.16 -9.96 13.94
C ARG A 402 -7.15 -11.10 14.01
N GLN A 403 -6.65 -11.55 12.86
CA GLN A 403 -5.70 -12.66 12.78
C GLN A 403 -4.34 -12.27 13.35
N ALA A 404 -3.87 -11.06 13.07
CA ALA A 404 -2.64 -10.52 13.63
C ALA A 404 -2.73 -10.43 15.15
N GLY A 405 -3.85 -9.96 15.71
CA GLY A 405 -4.10 -9.92 17.16
C GLY A 405 -3.93 -11.28 17.82
N ALA A 406 -4.64 -12.30 17.31
CA ALA A 406 -4.52 -13.67 17.81
C ALA A 406 -3.09 -14.22 17.68
N TRP A 407 -2.39 -13.88 16.59
CA TRP A 407 -1.00 -14.30 16.39
C TRP A 407 -0.05 -13.67 17.41
N PHE A 408 -0.18 -12.36 17.69
CA PHE A 408 0.65 -11.67 18.69
C PHE A 408 0.32 -12.08 20.14
N GLU A 409 -0.90 -12.53 20.42
CA GLU A 409 -1.30 -13.11 21.69
C GLU A 409 -0.61 -14.47 21.94
N ALA A 410 -0.60 -15.35 20.93
CA ALA A 410 0.03 -16.67 21.01
C ALA A 410 1.56 -16.64 20.92
N LEU A 411 2.15 -15.55 20.39
CA LEU A 411 3.57 -15.44 20.11
C LEU A 411 4.52 -15.77 21.28
N PRO A 412 4.24 -15.41 22.55
CA PRO A 412 5.12 -15.71 23.67
C PRO A 412 5.41 -17.19 23.86
N GLU A 413 4.49 -18.07 23.46
CA GLU A 413 4.66 -19.53 23.55
C GLU A 413 5.71 -20.06 22.57
N ALA A 414 5.92 -19.35 21.46
CA ALA A 414 6.91 -19.68 20.43
C ALA A 414 8.28 -19.02 20.66
N LEU A 415 8.39 -18.12 21.64
CA LEU A 415 9.61 -17.38 21.94
C LEU A 415 10.36 -18.00 23.12
N THR A 416 11.69 -17.90 23.09
CA THR A 416 12.54 -18.26 24.24
C THR A 416 12.34 -17.27 25.39
N THR A 417 12.71 -17.65 26.62
CA THR A 417 12.64 -16.76 27.80
C THR A 417 13.33 -15.41 27.56
N LYS A 418 14.54 -15.44 26.98
CA LYS A 418 15.31 -14.22 26.66
C LYS A 418 14.61 -13.36 25.60
N GLN A 419 14.02 -13.97 24.57
CA GLN A 419 13.26 -13.23 23.57
C GLN A 419 12.00 -12.61 24.18
N ASN A 420 11.30 -13.33 25.06
CA ASN A 420 10.12 -12.81 25.76
C ASN A 420 10.45 -11.61 26.65
N GLU A 421 11.58 -11.63 27.37
CA GLU A 421 12.03 -10.48 28.16
C GLU A 421 12.26 -9.22 27.31
N ILE A 422 12.88 -9.38 26.14
CA ILE A 422 13.13 -8.27 25.20
C ILE A 422 11.82 -7.81 24.53
N ALA A 423 10.97 -8.76 24.15
CA ALA A 423 9.75 -8.49 23.39
C ALA A 423 8.59 -7.96 24.25
N ALA A 424 8.59 -8.18 25.57
CA ALA A 424 7.44 -7.92 26.44
C ALA A 424 6.81 -6.53 26.27
N ARG A 425 7.63 -5.46 26.29
CA ARG A 425 7.16 -4.07 26.12
C ARG A 425 6.63 -3.82 24.71
N ILE A 426 7.30 -4.37 23.70
CA ILE A 426 6.94 -4.18 22.28
C ILE A 426 5.62 -4.90 21.98
N LEU A 427 5.46 -6.12 22.49
CA LEU A 427 4.23 -6.91 22.31
C LEU A 427 3.04 -6.27 23.02
N LYS A 428 3.24 -5.68 24.20
CA LYS A 428 2.20 -4.91 24.88
C LYS A 428 1.66 -3.80 23.96
N GLU A 429 2.54 -2.96 23.43
CA GLU A 429 2.18 -1.83 22.57
C GLU A 429 1.50 -2.26 21.26
N ILE A 430 1.94 -3.37 20.66
CA ILE A 430 1.31 -3.93 19.45
C ILE A 430 -0.09 -4.46 19.75
N ARG A 431 -0.25 -5.24 20.84
CA ARG A 431 -1.54 -5.84 21.21
C ARG A 431 -2.57 -4.78 21.56
N GLU A 432 -2.19 -3.77 22.33
CA GLU A 432 -3.09 -2.67 22.71
C GLU A 432 -3.59 -1.92 21.47
N ARG A 433 -2.70 -1.57 20.52
CA ARG A 433 -3.10 -0.93 19.26
C ARG A 433 -4.00 -1.80 18.38
N LEU A 434 -3.71 -3.10 18.29
CA LEU A 434 -4.57 -4.05 17.56
C LEU A 434 -5.93 -4.20 18.24
N ALA A 435 -5.98 -4.21 19.57
CA ALA A 435 -7.22 -4.23 20.34
C ALA A 435 -8.09 -3.00 20.02
N PHE A 436 -7.51 -1.79 20.08
CA PHE A 436 -8.25 -0.57 19.75
C PHE A 436 -8.80 -0.58 18.32
N LEU A 437 -8.04 -1.09 17.34
CA LEU A 437 -8.54 -1.26 15.97
C LEU A 437 -9.70 -2.27 15.88
N ASN A 438 -9.66 -3.34 16.67
CA ASN A 438 -10.75 -4.29 16.76
C ASN A 438 -11.99 -3.67 17.42
N ASP A 439 -11.81 -2.82 18.43
CA ASP A 439 -12.87 -2.14 19.19
C ASP A 439 -13.66 -1.18 18.32
N VAL A 440 -12.98 -0.42 17.47
CA VAL A 440 -13.62 0.45 16.46
C VAL A 440 -14.13 -0.32 15.22
N GLY A 441 -14.10 -1.66 15.24
CA GLY A 441 -14.70 -2.49 14.17
C GLY A 441 -13.91 -2.54 12.86
N LEU A 442 -12.58 -2.39 12.91
CA LEU A 442 -11.69 -2.47 11.74
C LEU A 442 -10.99 -3.82 11.61
N ASP A 443 -11.46 -4.84 12.33
CA ASP A 443 -10.84 -6.16 12.47
C ASP A 443 -10.67 -6.93 11.14
N TYR A 444 -11.43 -6.55 10.12
CA TYR A 444 -11.40 -7.12 8.76
C TYR A 444 -10.29 -6.55 7.87
N LEU A 445 -9.71 -5.40 8.22
CA LEU A 445 -8.63 -4.79 7.44
C LEU A 445 -7.31 -5.52 7.67
N THR A 446 -6.40 -5.43 6.70
CA THR A 446 -5.01 -5.88 6.86
C THR A 446 -4.12 -4.68 7.18
N LEU A 447 -2.99 -4.92 7.86
CA LEU A 447 -2.00 -3.86 8.12
C LEU A 447 -1.31 -3.40 6.83
N ALA A 448 -1.29 -4.24 5.79
CA ALA A 448 -0.73 -3.95 4.47
C ALA A 448 -1.63 -3.05 3.61
N ARG A 449 -2.93 -2.91 3.94
CA ARG A 449 -3.88 -2.16 3.13
C ARG A 449 -3.41 -0.71 2.97
N ALA A 450 -3.36 -0.24 1.72
CA ALA A 450 -2.92 1.11 1.40
C ALA A 450 -3.91 2.15 1.96
N SER A 451 -3.40 3.19 2.63
CA SER A 451 -4.24 4.20 3.30
C SER A 451 -5.08 5.03 2.33
N GLY A 452 -4.68 5.10 1.06
CA GLY A 452 -5.45 5.75 0.00
C GLY A 452 -6.69 5.00 -0.46
N THR A 453 -6.84 3.72 -0.07
CA THR A 453 -7.99 2.85 -0.43
C THR A 453 -9.06 2.77 0.67
N LEU A 454 -8.84 3.48 1.77
CA LEU A 454 -9.77 3.51 2.90
C LEU A 454 -10.92 4.48 2.60
N SER A 455 -12.11 4.12 3.03
CA SER A 455 -13.26 5.03 3.09
C SER A 455 -13.04 6.12 4.16
N GLY A 456 -13.78 7.23 4.05
CA GLY A 456 -13.71 8.32 5.05
C GLY A 456 -13.93 7.80 6.48
N GLY A 457 -14.95 6.99 6.70
CA GLY A 457 -15.22 6.37 8.00
C GLY A 457 -14.14 5.38 8.46
N GLU A 458 -13.54 4.59 7.56
CA GLU A 458 -12.40 3.72 7.93
C GLU A 458 -11.19 4.56 8.37
N SER A 459 -10.82 5.59 7.60
CA SER A 459 -9.71 6.49 7.96
C SER A 459 -9.96 7.22 9.28
N GLN A 460 -11.19 7.67 9.51
CA GLN A 460 -11.58 8.33 10.75
C GLN A 460 -11.44 7.38 11.96
N ARG A 461 -11.93 6.14 11.85
CA ARG A 461 -11.84 5.14 12.91
C ARG A 461 -10.41 4.69 13.18
N ILE A 462 -9.55 4.60 12.16
CA ILE A 462 -8.11 4.37 12.35
C ILE A 462 -7.49 5.50 13.17
N ARG A 463 -7.84 6.75 12.85
CA ARG A 463 -7.33 7.91 13.58
C ARG A 463 -7.81 7.91 15.03
N LEU A 464 -9.09 7.58 15.26
CA LEU A 464 -9.65 7.40 16.60
C LEU A 464 -8.88 6.34 17.41
N ALA A 465 -8.67 5.15 16.84
CA ALA A 465 -7.91 4.08 17.50
C ALA A 465 -6.47 4.50 17.83
N SER A 466 -5.80 5.21 16.92
CA SER A 466 -4.46 5.76 17.14
C SER A 466 -4.43 6.80 18.28
N GLN A 467 -5.47 7.63 18.40
CA GLN A 467 -5.57 8.61 19.50
C GLN A 467 -5.81 7.94 20.85
N ILE A 468 -6.63 6.90 20.91
CA ILE A 468 -6.84 6.14 22.15
C ILE A 468 -5.53 5.49 22.61
N GLY A 469 -4.76 4.93 21.67
CA GLY A 469 -3.44 4.35 21.95
C GLY A 469 -2.38 5.36 22.39
N SER A 470 -2.60 6.66 22.24
CA SER A 470 -1.64 7.69 22.68
C SER A 470 -1.63 7.90 24.20
N GLY A 471 -2.68 7.46 24.92
CA GLY A 471 -2.79 7.59 26.37
C GLY A 471 -2.82 9.04 26.88
N LEU A 472 -3.21 10.00 26.03
CA LEU A 472 -3.29 11.41 26.41
C LEU A 472 -4.46 11.66 27.38
N THR A 473 -4.25 12.59 28.31
CA THR A 473 -5.23 13.03 29.31
C THR A 473 -5.37 14.56 29.27
N GLY A 474 -6.56 15.09 29.56
CA GLY A 474 -6.81 16.54 29.55
C GLY A 474 -6.91 17.14 28.14
N VAL A 475 -7.17 16.32 27.13
CA VAL A 475 -7.34 16.73 25.72
C VAL A 475 -8.83 16.94 25.40
N LEU A 476 -9.13 17.89 24.52
CA LEU A 476 -10.44 18.05 23.90
C LEU A 476 -10.46 17.37 22.53
N TYR A 477 -11.13 16.23 22.43
CA TYR A 477 -11.35 15.55 21.15
C TYR A 477 -12.61 16.08 20.49
N VAL A 478 -12.48 16.57 19.25
CA VAL A 478 -13.61 17.06 18.46
C VAL A 478 -13.82 16.13 17.26
N LEU A 479 -14.95 15.43 17.22
CA LEU A 479 -15.26 14.42 16.21
C LEU A 479 -16.41 14.88 15.33
N ASP A 480 -16.31 14.58 14.04
CA ASP A 480 -17.29 14.93 13.01
C ASP A 480 -17.97 13.66 12.46
N GLU A 481 -19.17 13.36 12.96
CA GLU A 481 -20.02 12.22 12.57
C GLU A 481 -19.27 10.86 12.52
N PRO A 482 -18.72 10.37 13.65
CA PRO A 482 -17.96 9.12 13.69
C PRO A 482 -18.80 7.86 13.38
N SER A 483 -20.13 7.93 13.43
CA SER A 483 -21.03 6.83 13.03
C SER A 483 -21.07 6.60 11.51
N ILE A 484 -20.50 7.51 10.69
CA ILE A 484 -20.54 7.40 9.24
C ILE A 484 -19.87 6.12 8.72
N GLY A 485 -20.59 5.45 7.81
CA GLY A 485 -20.13 4.21 7.19
C GLY A 485 -19.95 3.07 8.18
N LEU A 486 -20.55 3.18 9.37
CA LEU A 486 -20.65 2.13 10.37
C LEU A 486 -22.04 1.49 10.29
N HIS A 487 -22.12 0.20 10.57
CA HIS A 487 -23.39 -0.50 10.64
C HIS A 487 -23.97 -0.35 12.05
N GLN A 488 -25.31 -0.28 12.21
CA GLN A 488 -25.94 -0.07 13.53
C GLN A 488 -25.44 -1.04 14.61
N ARG A 489 -25.22 -2.30 14.24
CA ARG A 489 -24.63 -3.33 15.13
C ARG A 489 -23.32 -2.88 15.80
N ASP A 490 -22.47 -2.18 15.06
CA ASP A 490 -21.14 -1.80 15.52
C ASP A 490 -21.14 -0.40 16.19
N ASN A 491 -22.27 0.31 16.18
CA ASN A 491 -22.43 1.65 16.77
C ASN A 491 -22.22 1.64 18.29
N ALA A 492 -22.82 0.68 19.00
CA ALA A 492 -22.64 0.53 20.44
C ALA A 492 -21.16 0.43 20.86
N ARG A 493 -20.34 -0.29 20.08
CA ARG A 493 -18.89 -0.43 20.35
C ARG A 493 -18.15 0.89 20.16
N LEU A 494 -18.52 1.66 19.14
CA LEU A 494 -17.98 3.01 18.95
C LEU A 494 -18.33 3.90 20.15
N LEU A 495 -19.57 3.88 20.62
CA LEU A 495 -20.01 4.69 21.77
C LEU A 495 -19.29 4.30 23.06
N GLU A 496 -19.09 3.00 23.32
CA GLU A 496 -18.26 2.52 24.44
C GLU A 496 -16.82 3.03 24.34
N THR A 497 -16.26 3.04 23.13
CA THR A 497 -14.91 3.54 22.87
C THR A 497 -14.81 5.05 23.15
N LEU A 498 -15.81 5.84 22.76
CA LEU A 498 -15.86 7.27 23.06
C LEU A 498 -16.01 7.55 24.56
N LYS A 499 -16.81 6.73 25.27
CA LYS A 499 -16.90 6.78 26.73
C LYS A 499 -15.56 6.47 27.38
N SER A 500 -14.85 5.43 26.93
CA SER A 500 -13.50 5.14 27.43
C SER A 500 -12.55 6.30 27.20
N LEU A 501 -12.64 6.99 26.05
CA LEU A 501 -11.81 8.16 25.77
C LEU A 501 -12.07 9.31 26.75
N ARG A 502 -13.35 9.57 27.06
CA ARG A 502 -13.78 10.52 28.10
C ARG A 502 -13.29 10.09 29.48
N ASP A 503 -13.49 8.84 29.86
CA ASP A 503 -13.20 8.31 31.20
C ASP A 503 -11.70 8.26 31.52
N MET A 504 -10.83 8.32 30.51
CA MET A 504 -9.38 8.56 30.66
C MET A 504 -9.05 10.00 31.11
N GLY A 505 -10.04 10.86 31.33
CA GLY A 505 -9.86 12.25 31.76
C GLY A 505 -9.79 13.23 30.58
N ASN A 506 -10.42 12.91 29.46
CA ASN A 506 -10.54 13.80 28.30
C ASN A 506 -11.98 14.31 28.15
N SER A 507 -12.15 15.37 27.35
CA SER A 507 -13.47 15.83 26.91
C SER A 507 -13.69 15.43 25.46
N VAL A 508 -14.86 14.89 25.14
CA VAL A 508 -15.20 14.40 23.80
C VAL A 508 -16.41 15.19 23.30
N LEU A 509 -16.21 16.01 22.27
CA LEU A 509 -17.24 16.79 21.60
C LEU A 509 -17.53 16.16 20.23
N VAL A 510 -18.76 15.71 20.03
CA VAL A 510 -19.15 14.94 18.84
C VAL A 510 -20.27 15.69 18.11
N VAL A 511 -20.10 15.90 16.80
CA VAL A 511 -21.21 16.28 15.92
C VAL A 511 -21.85 14.99 15.43
N GLU A 512 -23.12 14.77 15.73
CA GLU A 512 -23.84 13.53 15.41
C GLU A 512 -25.31 13.77 15.10
N HIS A 513 -25.88 12.79 14.40
CA HIS A 513 -27.30 12.72 14.06
C HIS A 513 -27.92 11.36 14.41
N ASP A 514 -27.11 10.39 14.86
CA ASP A 514 -27.57 9.07 15.30
C ASP A 514 -28.32 9.14 16.64
N GLU A 515 -29.46 8.44 16.70
CA GLU A 515 -30.35 8.41 17.88
C GLU A 515 -29.63 7.84 19.11
N GLU A 516 -28.93 6.71 18.97
CA GLU A 516 -28.26 6.03 20.07
C GLU A 516 -27.10 6.86 20.63
N ALA A 517 -26.37 7.55 19.75
CA ALA A 517 -25.31 8.48 20.13
C ALA A 517 -25.86 9.65 20.96
N ILE A 518 -26.94 10.28 20.52
CA ILE A 518 -27.56 11.41 21.22
C ILE A 518 -28.10 10.98 22.58
N LEU A 519 -28.82 9.86 22.65
CA LEU A 519 -29.39 9.33 23.89
C LEU A 519 -28.32 8.90 24.91
N THR A 520 -27.12 8.58 24.43
CA THR A 520 -26.00 8.13 25.27
C THR A 520 -25.13 9.29 25.76
N ALA A 521 -25.30 10.50 25.21
CA ALA A 521 -24.48 11.65 25.53
C ALA A 521 -24.74 12.15 26.97
N ASP A 522 -23.67 12.58 27.66
CA ASP A 522 -23.80 13.21 28.98
C ASP A 522 -24.45 14.60 28.87
N HIS A 523 -24.27 15.27 27.73
CA HIS A 523 -24.78 16.60 27.42
C HIS A 523 -24.98 16.75 25.91
N VAL A 524 -26.07 17.39 25.52
CA VAL A 524 -26.49 17.61 24.13
C VAL A 524 -26.71 19.10 23.91
N VAL A 525 -26.22 19.62 22.79
CA VAL A 525 -26.46 20.99 22.33
C VAL A 525 -27.13 20.92 20.96
N ASP A 526 -28.40 21.34 20.89
CA ASP A 526 -29.20 21.36 19.66
C ASP A 526 -29.05 22.71 18.96
N MET A 527 -28.54 22.69 17.73
CA MET A 527 -28.14 23.88 16.98
C MET A 527 -29.15 24.24 15.89
N GLY A 528 -29.76 25.41 16.03
CA GLY A 528 -30.54 26.15 15.03
C GLY A 528 -31.89 25.52 14.66
N PRO A 529 -32.99 26.29 14.55
CA PRO A 529 -34.25 25.72 14.06
C PRO A 529 -34.23 25.44 12.55
N GLY A 530 -33.17 25.86 11.84
CA GLY A 530 -32.99 25.66 10.40
C GLY A 530 -31.53 25.85 9.95
N ALA A 531 -31.31 25.88 8.63
CA ALA A 531 -29.97 25.97 8.04
C ALA A 531 -29.62 27.41 7.58
N GLY A 532 -28.31 27.68 7.49
CA GLY A 532 -27.79 28.96 6.98
C GLY A 532 -28.20 30.14 7.85
N VAL A 533 -28.78 31.18 7.25
CA VAL A 533 -29.22 32.40 7.97
C VAL A 533 -30.38 32.16 8.95
N HIS A 534 -31.03 30.99 8.87
CA HIS A 534 -32.11 30.59 9.76
C HIS A 534 -31.63 29.67 10.91
N GLY A 535 -30.33 29.37 10.97
CA GLY A 535 -29.70 28.59 12.03
C GLY A 535 -28.74 29.43 12.86
N GLY A 536 -27.79 28.76 13.51
CA GLY A 536 -26.72 29.43 14.26
C GLY A 536 -27.10 29.88 15.67
N GLU A 537 -28.24 29.42 16.18
CA GLU A 537 -28.71 29.67 17.55
C GLU A 537 -28.72 28.35 18.34
N VAL A 538 -28.56 28.40 19.65
CA VAL A 538 -28.75 27.21 20.51
C VAL A 538 -30.24 27.11 20.84
N VAL A 539 -30.90 26.05 20.37
CA VAL A 539 -32.36 25.84 20.56
C VAL A 539 -32.65 25.15 21.89
N ALA A 540 -31.83 24.17 22.23
CA ALA A 540 -31.90 23.43 23.48
C ALA A 540 -30.49 22.99 23.89
N GLU A 541 -30.19 23.00 25.19
CA GLU A 541 -28.98 22.42 25.75
C GLU A 541 -29.29 21.75 27.09
N GLY A 542 -28.61 20.65 27.40
CA GLY A 542 -28.87 19.88 28.62
C GLY A 542 -28.60 18.39 28.45
N THR A 543 -29.24 17.59 29.29
CA THR A 543 -29.33 16.14 29.14
C THR A 543 -30.21 15.76 27.93
N PRO A 544 -30.06 14.55 27.36
CA PRO A 544 -30.93 14.07 26.29
C PRO A 544 -32.43 14.18 26.64
N GLU A 545 -32.78 13.89 27.89
CA GLU A 545 -34.15 14.01 28.39
C GLU A 545 -34.67 15.45 28.40
N GLU A 546 -33.83 16.42 28.76
CA GLU A 546 -34.17 17.85 28.72
C GLU A 546 -34.37 18.36 27.29
N VAL A 547 -33.52 17.91 26.35
CA VAL A 547 -33.69 18.23 24.91
C VAL A 547 -34.96 17.61 24.35
N MET A 548 -35.29 16.37 24.73
CA MET A 548 -36.54 15.70 24.35
C MET A 548 -37.78 16.42 24.92
N ALA A 549 -37.67 17.02 26.10
CA ALA A 549 -38.77 17.78 26.71
C ALA A 549 -38.98 19.17 26.09
N ASN A 550 -38.00 19.69 25.33
CA ASN A 550 -38.09 21.00 24.71
C ASN A 550 -38.92 20.94 23.39
N PRO A 551 -40.09 21.60 23.33
CA PRO A 551 -40.96 21.54 22.14
C PRO A 551 -40.38 22.29 20.94
N GLU A 552 -39.47 23.25 21.12
CA GLU A 552 -38.83 24.00 20.03
C GLU A 552 -37.68 23.20 19.39
N SER A 553 -37.16 22.18 20.07
CA SER A 553 -36.11 21.31 19.53
C SER A 553 -36.67 20.39 18.45
N LEU A 554 -36.24 20.60 17.20
CA LEU A 554 -36.59 19.69 16.10
C LEU A 554 -36.03 18.29 16.37
N THR A 555 -34.82 18.22 16.91
CA THR A 555 -34.16 16.98 17.33
C THR A 555 -34.99 16.25 18.39
N GLY A 556 -35.40 16.95 19.44
CA GLY A 556 -36.29 16.42 20.49
C GLY A 556 -37.63 15.90 19.94
N GLN A 557 -38.23 16.60 18.97
CA GLN A 557 -39.45 16.14 18.30
C GLN A 557 -39.27 14.81 17.54
N TYR A 558 -38.10 14.54 16.97
CA TYR A 558 -37.81 13.24 16.34
C TYR A 558 -37.52 12.16 17.38
N LEU A 559 -36.74 12.47 18.42
CA LEU A 559 -36.41 11.52 19.49
C LEU A 559 -37.64 11.05 20.28
N THR A 560 -38.61 11.95 20.49
CA THR A 560 -39.89 11.61 21.16
C THR A 560 -40.88 10.87 20.25
N GLY A 561 -40.59 10.78 18.95
CA GLY A 561 -41.51 10.22 17.94
C GLY A 561 -42.69 11.13 17.57
N PHE A 562 -42.73 12.37 18.06
CA PHE A 562 -43.72 13.37 17.62
C PHE A 562 -43.61 13.62 16.12
N ARG A 563 -42.37 13.70 15.60
CA ARG A 563 -42.03 13.59 14.19
C ARG A 563 -41.38 12.24 13.92
N GLN A 564 -41.64 11.71 12.73
CA GLN A 564 -41.06 10.44 12.28
C GLN A 564 -41.00 10.40 10.76
N ILE A 565 -40.07 9.62 10.21
CA ILE A 565 -40.04 9.32 8.78
C ILE A 565 -41.13 8.28 8.50
N PRO A 566 -42.22 8.61 7.79
CA PRO A 566 -43.34 7.71 7.64
C PRO A 566 -42.98 6.51 6.77
N MET A 567 -43.30 5.31 7.25
CA MET A 567 -43.16 4.10 6.46
C MET A 567 -44.19 4.08 5.32
N PRO A 568 -43.78 3.86 4.05
CA PRO A 568 -44.72 3.84 2.94
C PRO A 568 -45.80 2.76 3.10
N LYS A 569 -47.08 3.14 3.04
CA LYS A 569 -48.23 2.22 3.16
C LYS A 569 -48.25 1.14 2.06
N ALA A 570 -47.70 1.45 0.89
CA ALA A 570 -47.55 0.52 -0.22
C ALA A 570 -46.15 0.64 -0.82
N ARG A 571 -45.48 -0.49 -1.04
CA ARG A 571 -44.17 -0.56 -1.71
C ARG A 571 -44.36 -0.81 -3.21
N ARG A 572 -43.52 -0.18 -4.03
CA ARG A 572 -43.49 -0.41 -5.48
C ARG A 572 -43.09 -1.87 -5.75
N LYS A 573 -43.89 -2.58 -6.53
CA LYS A 573 -43.62 -3.99 -6.88
C LYS A 573 -42.62 -4.06 -8.05
N PRO A 574 -41.72 -5.06 -8.07
CA PRO A 574 -40.83 -5.28 -9.19
C PRO A 574 -41.61 -5.60 -10.46
N THR A 575 -41.20 -4.99 -11.57
CA THR A 575 -41.76 -5.30 -12.89
C THR A 575 -41.10 -6.57 -13.43
N ARG A 576 -41.89 -7.55 -13.87
CA ARG A 576 -41.37 -8.81 -14.40
C ARG A 576 -40.46 -8.54 -15.61
N GLY A 577 -39.27 -9.13 -15.61
CA GLY A 577 -38.27 -8.97 -16.67
C GLY A 577 -37.42 -7.70 -16.56
N ARG A 578 -37.75 -6.75 -15.67
CA ARG A 578 -37.02 -5.49 -15.53
C ARG A 578 -36.00 -5.56 -14.39
N ARG A 579 -34.83 -6.15 -14.66
CA ARG A 579 -33.75 -6.35 -13.70
C ARG A 579 -32.37 -6.26 -14.35
N LEU A 580 -31.39 -5.90 -13.54
CA LEU A 580 -29.97 -5.95 -13.84
C LEU A 580 -29.35 -7.10 -13.03
N SER A 581 -28.70 -8.05 -13.69
CA SER A 581 -28.17 -9.26 -13.03
C SER A 581 -26.65 -9.21 -13.08
N VAL A 582 -26.00 -9.20 -11.92
CA VAL A 582 -24.54 -9.30 -11.79
C VAL A 582 -24.21 -10.76 -11.50
N ILE A 583 -23.49 -11.43 -12.39
CA ILE A 583 -23.25 -12.88 -12.33
C ILE A 583 -21.80 -13.16 -11.94
N GLY A 584 -21.60 -13.99 -10.91
CA GLY A 584 -20.29 -14.51 -10.52
C GLY A 584 -19.29 -13.45 -10.06
N ALA A 585 -19.73 -12.38 -9.38
CA ALA A 585 -18.85 -11.35 -8.85
C ALA A 585 -17.92 -11.92 -7.77
N ARG A 586 -16.61 -11.77 -7.98
CA ARG A 586 -15.55 -12.43 -7.18
C ARG A 586 -14.36 -11.52 -6.85
N ALA A 587 -14.49 -10.22 -7.07
CA ALA A 587 -13.49 -9.23 -6.65
C ALA A 587 -13.33 -9.20 -5.12
N ASN A 588 -12.09 -8.99 -4.65
CA ASN A 588 -11.71 -8.90 -3.23
C ASN A 588 -12.29 -10.05 -2.38
N ASN A 589 -13.23 -9.74 -1.47
CA ASN A 589 -13.83 -10.71 -0.56
C ASN A 589 -15.17 -11.27 -1.04
N LEU A 590 -15.60 -10.96 -2.28
CA LEU A 590 -16.83 -11.49 -2.85
C LEU A 590 -16.65 -12.98 -3.20
N LYS A 591 -17.62 -13.81 -2.79
CA LYS A 591 -17.56 -15.27 -2.93
C LYS A 591 -18.28 -15.78 -4.19
N THR A 592 -17.92 -15.27 -5.37
CA THR A 592 -18.56 -15.62 -6.66
C THR A 592 -20.09 -15.48 -6.58
N ILE A 593 -20.55 -14.29 -6.16
CA ILE A 593 -21.97 -14.04 -5.91
C ILE A 593 -22.72 -13.67 -7.20
N THR A 594 -23.98 -14.08 -7.29
CA THR A 594 -24.90 -13.66 -8.35
C THR A 594 -26.08 -12.93 -7.72
N VAL A 595 -26.35 -11.70 -8.17
CA VAL A 595 -27.34 -10.81 -7.58
C VAL A 595 -28.18 -10.15 -8.67
N ASP A 596 -29.51 -10.24 -8.50
CA ASP A 596 -30.49 -9.55 -9.33
C ASP A 596 -30.93 -8.25 -8.67
N ILE A 597 -30.78 -7.14 -9.38
CA ILE A 597 -31.17 -5.79 -8.96
C ILE A 597 -32.42 -5.38 -9.76
N PRO A 598 -33.59 -5.21 -9.11
CA PRO A 598 -34.79 -4.78 -9.82
C PRO A 598 -34.65 -3.31 -10.26
N LEU A 599 -35.00 -3.04 -11.51
CA LEU A 599 -34.92 -1.70 -12.09
C LEU A 599 -36.21 -0.91 -11.87
N GLY A 600 -36.09 0.42 -11.79
CA GLY A 600 -37.22 1.34 -11.56
C GLY A 600 -37.73 1.36 -10.10
N LEU A 601 -36.95 0.79 -9.17
CA LEU A 601 -37.24 0.78 -7.73
C LEU A 601 -36.13 1.49 -6.95
N PHE A 602 -36.44 1.85 -5.69
CA PHE A 602 -35.44 2.27 -4.72
C PHE A 602 -34.81 1.02 -4.10
N THR A 603 -33.60 0.68 -4.51
CA THR A 603 -32.87 -0.50 -4.04
C THR A 603 -31.75 -0.06 -3.10
N ALA A 604 -31.81 -0.53 -1.85
CA ALA A 604 -30.77 -0.29 -0.85
C ALA A 604 -29.91 -1.54 -0.68
N VAL A 605 -28.59 -1.42 -0.88
CA VAL A 605 -27.63 -2.48 -0.56
C VAL A 605 -27.13 -2.26 0.86
N THR A 606 -27.45 -3.21 1.74
CA THR A 606 -27.14 -3.13 3.17
C THR A 606 -26.17 -4.26 3.59
N GLY A 607 -25.60 -4.13 4.79
CA GLY A 607 -24.66 -5.08 5.37
C GLY A 607 -23.59 -4.39 6.22
N VAL A 608 -22.84 -5.18 6.98
CA VAL A 608 -21.77 -4.69 7.87
C VAL A 608 -20.59 -4.09 7.10
N SER A 609 -19.79 -3.26 7.76
CA SER A 609 -18.54 -2.74 7.20
C SER A 609 -17.58 -3.89 6.89
N GLY A 610 -16.86 -3.78 5.76
CA GLY A 610 -16.09 -4.91 5.22
C GLY A 610 -16.91 -5.99 4.51
N GLY A 611 -18.26 -5.93 4.50
CA GLY A 611 -19.10 -6.95 3.84
C GLY A 611 -19.06 -6.99 2.30
N GLY A 612 -18.21 -6.21 1.65
CA GLY A 612 -18.06 -6.18 0.18
C GLY A 612 -19.04 -5.26 -0.56
N LYS A 613 -19.78 -4.39 0.15
CA LYS A 613 -20.77 -3.46 -0.45
C LYS A 613 -20.16 -2.58 -1.54
N SER A 614 -19.05 -1.89 -1.23
CA SER A 614 -18.36 -1.01 -2.17
C SER A 614 -17.71 -1.78 -3.31
N THR A 615 -17.16 -2.96 -3.04
CA THR A 615 -16.60 -3.84 -4.07
C THR A 615 -17.68 -4.30 -5.05
N PHE A 616 -18.87 -4.64 -4.56
CA PHE A 616 -20.00 -5.03 -5.40
C PHE A 616 -20.55 -3.84 -6.19
N LEU A 617 -20.90 -2.73 -5.53
CA LEU A 617 -21.56 -1.59 -6.16
C LEU A 617 -20.63 -0.72 -7.00
N VAL A 618 -19.50 -0.30 -6.45
CA VAL A 618 -18.60 0.67 -7.09
C VAL A 618 -17.59 -0.06 -7.96
N GLU A 619 -16.80 -0.97 -7.37
CA GLU A 619 -15.67 -1.59 -8.08
C GLU A 619 -16.13 -2.56 -9.18
N THR A 620 -17.23 -3.28 -8.97
CA THR A 620 -17.72 -4.27 -9.93
C THR A 620 -18.83 -3.70 -10.80
N LEU A 621 -20.00 -3.41 -10.20
CA LEU A 621 -21.20 -3.05 -10.95
C LEU A 621 -21.04 -1.71 -11.68
N TYR A 622 -20.80 -0.62 -10.96
CA TYR A 622 -20.70 0.71 -11.56
C TYR A 622 -19.63 0.76 -12.65
N ARG A 623 -18.41 0.28 -12.37
CA ARG A 623 -17.33 0.27 -13.38
C ARG A 623 -17.68 -0.52 -14.63
N ALA A 624 -18.28 -1.69 -14.48
CA ALA A 624 -18.66 -2.52 -15.62
C ALA A 624 -19.78 -1.86 -16.45
N VAL A 625 -20.80 -1.29 -15.79
CA VAL A 625 -21.87 -0.57 -16.48
C VAL A 625 -21.34 0.72 -17.12
N ALA A 626 -20.51 1.49 -16.43
CA ALA A 626 -19.92 2.73 -16.93
C ALA A 626 -19.00 2.48 -18.12
N ARG A 627 -18.23 1.38 -18.12
CA ARG A 627 -17.41 0.97 -19.26
C ARG A 627 -18.25 0.68 -20.50
N LYS A 628 -19.41 0.03 -20.33
CA LYS A 628 -20.31 -0.33 -21.44
C LYS A 628 -21.22 0.81 -21.91
N LEU A 629 -21.83 1.57 -21.01
CA LEU A 629 -22.83 2.60 -21.35
C LEU A 629 -22.23 4.00 -21.48
N ASN A 630 -21.29 4.37 -20.60
CA ASN A 630 -20.73 5.71 -20.57
C ASN A 630 -19.38 5.81 -21.33
N GLY A 631 -18.82 4.68 -21.77
CA GLY A 631 -17.48 4.61 -22.38
C GLY A 631 -16.35 4.91 -21.40
N ALA A 632 -16.56 4.64 -20.10
CA ALA A 632 -15.52 4.75 -19.08
C ALA A 632 -14.39 3.74 -19.34
N ARG A 633 -13.18 4.07 -18.88
CA ARG A 633 -11.97 3.27 -19.10
C ARG A 633 -11.45 2.63 -17.81
N GLU A 634 -12.37 2.31 -16.91
CA GLU A 634 -12.03 1.66 -15.64
C GLU A 634 -12.11 0.14 -15.78
N ILE A 635 -11.19 -0.57 -15.12
CA ILE A 635 -11.25 -2.03 -15.01
C ILE A 635 -12.29 -2.36 -13.94
N PRO A 636 -13.39 -3.05 -14.29
CA PRO A 636 -14.30 -3.57 -13.28
C PRO A 636 -13.65 -4.68 -12.47
N GLY A 637 -14.07 -4.83 -11.22
CA GLY A 637 -13.73 -5.97 -10.39
C GLY A 637 -14.12 -7.29 -11.08
N GLU A 638 -13.41 -8.35 -10.75
CA GLU A 638 -13.58 -9.66 -11.38
C GLU A 638 -15.03 -10.19 -11.27
N HIS A 639 -15.65 -10.53 -12.40
CA HIS A 639 -17.01 -11.04 -12.50
C HIS A 639 -17.20 -11.87 -13.78
N ALA A 640 -18.27 -12.66 -13.86
CA ALA A 640 -18.54 -13.49 -15.04
C ALA A 640 -19.29 -12.75 -16.14
N ALA A 641 -20.40 -12.07 -15.79
CA ALA A 641 -21.20 -11.30 -16.74
C ALA A 641 -22.12 -10.29 -16.02
N ILE A 642 -22.60 -9.29 -16.77
CA ILE A 642 -23.71 -8.43 -16.35
C ILE A 642 -24.78 -8.44 -17.44
N GLU A 643 -25.99 -8.82 -17.06
CA GLU A 643 -27.17 -8.91 -17.94
C GLU A 643 -28.19 -7.82 -17.60
N GLY A 644 -29.01 -7.39 -18.57
CA GLY A 644 -30.02 -6.35 -18.37
C GLY A 644 -29.53 -4.92 -18.66
N LEU A 645 -28.35 -4.77 -19.26
CA LEU A 645 -27.76 -3.48 -19.62
C LEU A 645 -28.54 -2.76 -20.73
N GLU A 646 -29.20 -3.52 -21.61
CA GLU A 646 -30.03 -3.01 -22.70
C GLU A 646 -31.26 -2.20 -22.22
N GLN A 647 -31.55 -2.25 -20.92
CA GLN A 647 -32.67 -1.56 -20.29
C GLN A 647 -32.28 -0.19 -19.70
N LEU A 648 -31.02 0.22 -19.85
CA LEU A 648 -30.41 1.41 -19.27
C LEU A 648 -29.67 2.22 -20.35
N ASP A 649 -29.88 3.54 -20.37
CA ASP A 649 -29.16 4.42 -21.29
C ASP A 649 -27.79 4.85 -20.76
N LYS A 650 -27.70 5.10 -19.45
CA LYS A 650 -26.48 5.56 -18.77
C LYS A 650 -26.53 5.20 -17.28
N VAL A 651 -25.36 5.16 -16.66
CA VAL A 651 -25.21 5.08 -15.19
C VAL A 651 -24.63 6.39 -14.66
N ILE A 652 -25.08 6.82 -13.49
CA ILE A 652 -24.55 8.01 -12.81
C ILE A 652 -24.15 7.56 -11.41
N ASP A 653 -22.88 7.74 -11.07
CA ASP A 653 -22.40 7.66 -9.70
C ASP A 653 -22.39 9.07 -9.13
N ILE A 654 -23.07 9.26 -8.00
CA ILE A 654 -23.09 10.51 -7.26
C ILE A 654 -22.14 10.29 -6.08
N ASP A 655 -20.87 10.58 -6.31
CA ASP A 655 -19.82 10.32 -5.35
C ASP A 655 -19.78 11.36 -4.21
N GLN A 656 -18.98 11.06 -3.19
CA GLN A 656 -18.70 11.95 -2.05
C GLN A 656 -17.35 12.66 -2.21
N SER A 657 -16.79 12.68 -3.43
CA SER A 657 -15.51 13.34 -3.68
C SER A 657 -15.70 14.86 -3.67
N PRO A 658 -14.68 15.64 -3.30
CA PRO A 658 -14.80 17.09 -3.31
C PRO A 658 -15.09 17.58 -4.74
N ILE A 659 -16.06 18.49 -4.87
CA ILE A 659 -16.47 19.13 -6.13
C ILE A 659 -15.27 19.60 -6.97
N GLY A 660 -14.24 20.13 -6.31
CA GLY A 660 -12.95 20.34 -6.91
C GLY A 660 -11.86 20.56 -5.87
N ARG A 661 -10.61 20.42 -6.30
CA ARG A 661 -9.42 20.58 -5.43
C ARG A 661 -8.91 22.01 -5.36
N THR A 662 -9.60 22.94 -5.99
CA THR A 662 -9.20 24.35 -6.03
C THR A 662 -10.37 25.25 -5.64
N PRO A 663 -10.11 26.43 -5.04
CA PRO A 663 -11.15 27.40 -4.71
C PRO A 663 -11.95 27.92 -5.92
N ARG A 664 -11.50 27.62 -7.14
CA ARG A 664 -12.20 27.97 -8.39
C ARG A 664 -13.44 27.09 -8.63
N SER A 665 -13.51 25.94 -7.98
CA SER A 665 -14.65 25.03 -8.08
C SER A 665 -15.64 25.34 -6.96
N ASN A 666 -16.81 25.82 -7.33
CA ASN A 666 -17.89 26.20 -6.42
C ASN A 666 -19.26 25.78 -7.00
N PRO A 667 -20.35 25.84 -6.22
CA PRO A 667 -21.67 25.41 -6.68
C PRO A 667 -22.12 26.07 -7.99
N ALA A 668 -21.84 27.37 -8.17
CA ALA A 668 -22.23 28.10 -9.37
C ALA A 668 -21.47 27.62 -10.62
N THR A 669 -20.18 27.32 -10.50
CA THR A 669 -19.39 26.75 -11.60
C THR A 669 -19.73 25.29 -11.89
N TYR A 670 -19.95 24.49 -10.85
CA TYR A 670 -20.19 23.05 -11.00
C TYR A 670 -21.55 22.76 -11.63
N THR A 671 -22.59 23.50 -11.22
CA THR A 671 -23.93 23.42 -11.82
C THR A 671 -24.03 24.08 -13.19
N GLY A 672 -23.00 24.83 -13.62
CA GLY A 672 -23.02 25.65 -14.83
C GLY A 672 -23.81 26.95 -14.72
N ALA A 673 -24.44 27.23 -13.56
CA ALA A 673 -25.25 28.43 -13.33
C ALA A 673 -24.45 29.73 -13.49
N PHE A 674 -23.14 29.71 -13.31
CA PHE A 674 -22.31 30.92 -13.43
C PHE A 674 -22.18 31.44 -14.87
N THR A 675 -22.37 30.60 -15.89
CA THR A 675 -22.31 31.04 -17.29
C THR A 675 -23.44 32.01 -17.65
N PRO A 676 -24.73 31.66 -17.48
CA PRO A 676 -25.83 32.59 -17.77
C PRO A 676 -25.78 33.85 -16.89
N ILE A 677 -25.29 33.76 -15.65
CA ILE A 677 -25.07 34.94 -14.80
C ILE A 677 -24.06 35.90 -15.46
N ARG A 678 -22.91 35.39 -15.94
CA ARG A 678 -21.91 36.24 -16.60
C ARG A 678 -22.40 36.84 -17.92
N GLU A 679 -23.21 36.08 -18.67
CA GLU A 679 -23.84 36.57 -19.90
C GLU A 679 -24.79 37.73 -19.60
N TRP A 680 -25.65 37.57 -18.58
CA TRP A 680 -26.52 38.64 -18.12
C TRP A 680 -25.77 39.90 -17.67
N PHE A 681 -24.67 39.73 -16.91
CA PHE A 681 -23.83 40.87 -16.50
C PHE A 681 -23.19 41.60 -17.70
N ALA A 682 -22.83 40.87 -18.76
CA ALA A 682 -22.30 41.47 -19.99
C ALA A 682 -23.36 42.24 -20.78
N GLU A 683 -24.65 41.96 -20.54
CA GLU A 683 -25.75 42.64 -21.21
C GLU A 683 -26.17 43.97 -20.56
N LEU A 684 -25.72 44.23 -19.33
CA LEU A 684 -26.03 45.46 -18.60
C LEU A 684 -25.52 46.70 -19.36
N PRO A 685 -26.23 47.85 -19.31
CA PRO A 685 -25.84 49.06 -20.03
C PRO A 685 -24.39 49.50 -19.75
N GLU A 686 -23.99 49.48 -18.48
CA GLU A 686 -22.63 49.84 -18.06
C GLU A 686 -21.56 48.90 -18.64
N ALA A 687 -21.86 47.60 -18.70
CA ALA A 687 -20.97 46.60 -19.27
C ALA A 687 -20.84 46.79 -20.79
N LYS A 688 -21.96 47.05 -21.49
CA LYS A 688 -21.96 47.34 -22.94
C LYS A 688 -21.18 48.61 -23.26
N THR A 689 -21.38 49.71 -22.52
CA THR A 689 -20.64 50.96 -22.72
C THR A 689 -19.13 50.79 -22.51
N ARG A 690 -18.74 49.92 -21.57
CA ARG A 690 -17.32 49.61 -21.29
C ARG A 690 -16.74 48.49 -22.15
N GLY A 691 -17.52 47.89 -23.06
CA GLY A 691 -17.09 46.78 -23.90
C GLY A 691 -16.81 45.48 -23.15
N TYR A 692 -17.38 45.30 -21.95
CA TYR A 692 -17.19 44.11 -21.13
C TYR A 692 -17.95 42.91 -21.71
N LYS A 693 -17.20 41.85 -22.01
CA LYS A 693 -17.73 40.55 -22.43
C LYS A 693 -17.90 39.63 -21.20
N PRO A 694 -18.62 38.50 -21.31
CA PRO A 694 -18.80 37.56 -20.19
C PRO A 694 -17.47 37.09 -19.55
N GLY A 695 -16.39 37.05 -20.35
CA GLY A 695 -15.04 36.74 -19.87
C GLY A 695 -14.48 37.72 -18.84
N ARG A 696 -14.93 38.98 -18.82
CA ARG A 696 -14.52 39.99 -17.81
C ARG A 696 -15.04 39.63 -16.42
N PHE A 697 -16.22 39.01 -16.34
CA PHE A 697 -16.85 38.58 -15.09
C PHE A 697 -16.43 37.16 -14.67
N SER A 698 -15.42 36.60 -15.33
CA SER A 698 -14.90 35.27 -15.03
C SER A 698 -13.67 35.37 -14.12
N PHE A 699 -13.76 34.84 -12.90
CA PHE A 699 -12.59 34.74 -12.02
C PHE A 699 -11.49 33.79 -12.55
N ASN A 700 -11.78 33.00 -13.58
CA ASN A 700 -10.78 32.15 -14.25
C ASN A 700 -9.95 32.89 -15.32
N VAL A 701 -10.42 34.04 -15.80
CA VAL A 701 -9.81 34.76 -16.93
C VAL A 701 -9.06 35.98 -16.41
N LYS A 702 -7.83 36.21 -16.90
CA LYS A 702 -6.99 37.36 -16.52
C LYS A 702 -7.69 38.71 -16.77
N GLY A 703 -8.61 38.72 -17.72
CA GLY A 703 -9.36 39.89 -18.15
C GLY A 703 -10.10 40.62 -17.04
N GLY A 704 -10.50 40.02 -15.92
CA GLY A 704 -11.18 40.74 -14.83
C GLY A 704 -11.13 40.11 -13.44
N ARG A 705 -10.27 39.12 -13.24
CA ARG A 705 -9.93 38.61 -11.91
C ARG A 705 -8.96 39.57 -11.19
N CYS A 706 -8.97 39.53 -9.85
CA CYS A 706 -8.08 40.31 -8.99
C CYS A 706 -6.60 40.11 -9.33
#